data_AF-G0L7W5-F1
#
_entry.id   AF-G0L7W5-F1
#
_cell.length_a   1.000
_cell.length_b   1.000
_cell.length_c   1.000
_cell.angle_alpha   90.00
_cell.angle_beta   90.00
_cell.angle_gamma   90.00
#
_symmetry.space_group_name_H-M   'P 1'
#
loop_
_entity.id
_entity.type
_entity.pdbx_description
1 polymer ?
#
loop_
_entity_poly.entity_id
_entity_poly.type
_entity_poly.pdbx_seq_one_letter_code
_entity_poly.pdbx_strand_id
1 'polypeptide(L)'
;MNTKYYTVCLLVFTLFFQTEINAQNDTIYYDHNWGETTKSNASFYRPLPLKQDGNKYLVKDYYIDGTLQFEGWELRMDATEAAPLGANTYYDGTVVWYYPNGHKKTTITYKNKKENGAITSYYENGAVKSDAEVLDGEWQSSKSYDKEGKLLTTLHYKDGRANEGISKCFIQYKEGRIIAEQLYYENTKILAYERICPDKGCYDENTEIFYDKSGRVIQKNNCMDEKVLDGAAISFFKGNRCGYVKGIKSITKIEHGGFNGPYTRYDNNGDVIYSGIYKDNEPYEGTFETEDEDNLTYITTYTKGTKNGKETVWNKGKKIAEGFYKEGLKQDGTFVEKRQFTGWSKIPIIVNLKDGKEEGQQKFYNVARDMTIGYYHAKAGIKEGAYAAFYYDGEVLAEATYKDGKPFEGIVLFNDEYRAYKNGVRIRENVVVDSEEQERLQAFSKGSDTVEGGYNMGGFEMASSIVFLDTHRFFFSLSVGSMDLVMYGAYHLKNGSLKLQVPKEQKQAFAVYGRKDDTLKDTIRIQYYNYDSPSKPLLQLNKQWYALDDDPQQAMENYSHSYETFQVDVKKPTSLKLGIKTKDGQSKILHSILEAETLQAYNDFIIAYNVTSDEIRKFENAEFTFKGENLIVDGKEKKKRLLSPEDKEDVLDYIIENRGFPAAIKNNTYKKIKLKDKTVDKKIKKYTNLIKIEE
;
A
#
# COMPACT_ATOMS: atom_id res chain seq x y z
N MET A 1 -68.93 -15.37 -32.31
CA MET A 1 -69.76 -14.15 -32.39
C MET A 1 -69.06 -13.09 -31.53
N ASN A 2 -68.26 -12.19 -32.12
CA ASN A 2 -68.60 -10.78 -32.45
C ASN A 2 -69.30 -10.08 -31.25
N THR A 3 -68.88 -8.93 -30.67
CA THR A 3 -68.31 -7.66 -31.21
C THR A 3 -67.91 -6.81 -29.96
N LYS A 4 -66.66 -6.32 -29.79
CA LYS A 4 -66.10 -4.97 -30.05
C LYS A 4 -66.45 -3.73 -29.14
N TYR A 5 -65.40 -3.21 -28.47
CA TYR A 5 -64.88 -1.82 -28.27
C TYR A 5 -65.45 -0.75 -27.26
N TYR A 6 -64.56 -0.34 -26.31
CA TYR A 6 -64.05 1.01 -25.84
C TYR A 6 -64.95 2.18 -25.33
N THR A 7 -64.67 2.75 -24.13
CA THR A 7 -63.92 4.04 -23.87
C THR A 7 -64.21 4.68 -22.48
N VAL A 8 -63.14 4.80 -21.66
CA VAL A 8 -62.61 5.83 -20.70
C VAL A 8 -63.47 7.03 -20.16
N CYS A 9 -63.11 7.46 -18.92
CA CYS A 9 -63.27 8.75 -18.19
C CYS A 9 -64.46 8.85 -17.19
N LEU A 10 -64.39 9.45 -15.98
CA LEU A 10 -63.36 10.07 -15.12
C LEU A 10 -64.09 10.47 -13.81
N LEU A 11 -63.39 10.53 -12.66
CA LEU A 11 -63.69 11.35 -11.45
C LEU A 11 -65.09 11.34 -10.81
N VAL A 12 -65.26 10.66 -9.66
CA VAL A 12 -65.72 11.20 -8.36
C VAL A 12 -65.49 10.10 -7.32
N PHE A 13 -64.36 10.13 -6.62
CA PHE A 13 -64.16 9.31 -5.40
C PHE A 13 -63.28 10.07 -4.41
N THR A 14 -63.80 11.19 -3.92
CA THR A 14 -63.25 11.89 -2.76
C THR A 14 -64.42 12.49 -2.00
N LEU A 15 -64.81 11.87 -0.88
CA LEU A 15 -65.47 12.48 0.29
C LEU A 15 -65.98 11.35 1.22
N PHE A 16 -65.05 10.61 1.82
CA PHE A 16 -65.24 10.07 3.17
C PHE A 16 -64.21 10.75 4.05
N PHE A 17 -64.64 11.84 4.70
CA PHE A 17 -63.91 12.48 5.78
C PHE A 17 -63.74 11.46 6.92
N GLN A 18 -62.52 10.95 7.10
CA GLN A 18 -62.08 10.42 8.38
C GLN A 18 -61.71 11.61 9.27
N THR A 19 -62.48 11.83 10.33
CA THR A 19 -61.99 12.62 11.47
C THR A 19 -61.05 11.72 12.25
N GLU A 20 -59.75 11.79 11.97
CA GLU A 20 -58.75 11.30 12.92
C GLU A 20 -58.73 12.24 14.11
N ILE A 21 -59.25 11.76 15.24
CA ILE A 21 -58.93 12.31 16.54
C ILE A 21 -57.43 12.08 16.73
N ASN A 22 -56.63 13.13 16.61
CA ASN A 22 -55.23 13.12 17.06
C ASN A 22 -55.22 12.86 18.57
N ALA A 23 -55.11 11.59 18.97
CA ALA A 23 -54.65 11.25 20.30
C ALA A 23 -53.18 11.68 20.36
N GLN A 24 -52.89 12.73 21.13
CA GLN A 24 -51.53 13.10 21.47
C GLN A 24 -50.90 11.88 22.17
N ASN A 25 -49.84 11.30 21.61
CA ASN A 25 -49.16 10.17 22.24
C ASN A 25 -48.64 10.62 23.62
N ASP A 26 -49.21 10.09 24.69
CA ASP A 26 -48.83 10.44 26.07
C ASP A 26 -47.47 9.85 26.47
N THR A 27 -46.90 8.93 25.68
CA THR A 27 -45.64 8.25 25.99
C THR A 27 -44.96 7.74 24.71
N ILE A 28 -43.64 7.90 24.62
CA ILE A 28 -42.79 7.24 23.62
C ILE A 28 -42.11 6.04 24.28
N TYR A 29 -42.06 4.91 23.59
CA TYR A 29 -41.42 3.68 24.07
C TYR A 29 -40.17 3.37 23.23
N TYR A 30 -39.08 2.94 23.87
CA TYR A 30 -37.80 2.64 23.22
C TYR A 30 -37.33 1.21 23.53
N ASP A 31 -36.70 0.55 22.54
CA ASP A 31 -36.03 -0.74 22.72
C ASP A 31 -34.66 -0.59 23.44
N HIS A 32 -33.91 -1.68 23.58
CA HIS A 32 -32.60 -1.66 24.26
C HIS A 32 -31.55 -0.79 23.53
N ASN A 33 -31.74 -0.53 22.24
CA ASN A 33 -30.85 0.27 21.39
C ASN A 33 -31.35 1.72 21.23
N TRP A 34 -32.34 2.16 22.02
CA TRP A 34 -32.99 3.47 21.92
C TRP A 34 -33.76 3.73 20.62
N GLY A 35 -34.11 2.67 19.88
CA GLY A 35 -35.05 2.77 18.76
C GLY A 35 -36.50 2.82 19.24
N GLU A 36 -37.33 3.69 18.65
CA GLU A 36 -38.77 3.73 18.98
C GLU A 36 -39.44 2.38 18.71
N THR A 37 -40.31 1.94 19.63
CA THR A 37 -40.95 0.63 19.58
C THR A 37 -42.32 0.64 20.26
N THR A 38 -42.94 -0.52 20.39
CA THR A 38 -44.20 -0.71 21.13
C THR A 38 -43.94 -1.00 22.60
N LYS A 39 -44.90 -0.70 23.49
CA LYS A 39 -44.79 -0.96 24.94
C LYS A 39 -44.36 -2.39 25.28
N SER A 40 -44.81 -3.40 24.53
CA SER A 40 -44.47 -4.81 24.80
C SER A 40 -43.01 -5.15 24.53
N ASN A 41 -42.34 -4.39 23.66
CA ASN A 41 -40.95 -4.62 23.25
C ASN A 41 -39.99 -3.58 23.86
N ALA A 42 -40.49 -2.71 24.73
CA ALA A 42 -39.77 -1.57 25.26
C ALA A 42 -38.83 -1.95 26.41
N SER A 43 -37.62 -1.41 26.39
CA SER A 43 -36.70 -1.37 27.53
C SER A 43 -36.80 -0.05 28.30
N PHE A 44 -37.21 1.03 27.63
CA PHE A 44 -37.33 2.37 28.21
C PHE A 44 -38.61 3.08 27.73
N TYR A 45 -39.01 4.13 28.42
CA TYR A 45 -40.08 5.01 27.96
C TYR A 45 -39.90 6.47 28.42
N ARG A 46 -40.53 7.38 27.68
CA ARG A 46 -40.55 8.83 27.93
C ARG A 46 -41.99 9.34 28.03
N PRO A 47 -42.43 9.84 29.19
CA PRO A 47 -43.71 10.52 29.32
C PRO A 47 -43.75 11.82 28.51
N LEU A 48 -44.89 12.12 27.91
CA LEU A 48 -45.23 13.37 27.25
C LEU A 48 -46.47 14.01 27.89
N PRO A 49 -46.66 15.34 27.77
CA PRO A 49 -45.76 16.32 27.16
C PRO A 49 -44.55 16.63 28.06
N LEU A 50 -43.46 17.11 27.45
CA LEU A 50 -42.26 17.55 28.18
C LEU A 50 -42.52 18.88 28.89
N LYS A 51 -41.99 19.04 30.11
CA LYS A 51 -42.00 20.34 30.79
C LYS A 51 -41.04 21.28 30.06
N GLN A 52 -41.53 22.45 29.68
CA GLN A 52 -40.77 23.46 28.93
C GLN A 52 -40.45 24.69 29.80
N ASP A 53 -39.25 25.25 29.62
CA ASP A 53 -38.83 26.55 30.14
C ASP A 53 -38.02 27.29 29.06
N GLY A 54 -38.66 28.27 28.39
CA GLY A 54 -38.08 28.93 27.22
C GLY A 54 -37.78 27.93 26.10
N ASN A 55 -36.51 27.85 25.68
CA ASN A 55 -36.01 26.91 24.68
C ASN A 55 -35.49 25.58 25.27
N LYS A 56 -35.75 25.34 26.57
CA LYS A 56 -35.32 24.14 27.30
C LYS A 56 -36.49 23.21 27.52
N TYR A 57 -36.24 21.91 27.36
CA TYR A 57 -37.21 20.85 27.60
C TYR A 57 -36.63 19.88 28.63
N LEU A 58 -37.34 19.70 29.74
CA LEU A 58 -36.96 18.72 30.75
C LEU A 58 -37.33 17.34 30.24
N VAL A 59 -36.31 16.56 29.94
CA VAL A 59 -36.43 15.19 29.51
C VAL A 59 -36.26 14.27 30.70
N LYS A 60 -37.18 13.31 30.83
CA LYS A 60 -37.12 12.22 31.80
C LYS A 60 -37.42 10.91 31.08
N ASP A 61 -36.45 10.02 31.11
CA ASP A 61 -36.61 8.66 30.61
C ASP A 61 -36.59 7.69 31.77
N TYR A 62 -37.36 6.62 31.61
CA TYR A 62 -37.56 5.60 32.63
C TYR A 62 -37.24 4.25 32.04
N TYR A 63 -36.66 3.37 32.84
CA TYR A 63 -36.67 1.93 32.56
C TYR A 63 -38.12 1.44 32.48
N ILE A 64 -38.36 0.34 31.76
CA ILE A 64 -39.73 -0.18 31.58
C ILE A 64 -40.44 -0.55 32.89
N ASP A 65 -39.67 -0.79 33.97
CA ASP A 65 -40.19 -1.04 35.32
C ASP A 65 -40.63 0.23 36.08
N GLY A 66 -40.44 1.42 35.49
CA GLY A 66 -40.79 2.71 36.07
C GLY A 66 -39.67 3.39 36.85
N THR A 67 -38.49 2.79 36.95
CA THR A 67 -37.32 3.41 37.57
C THR A 67 -36.79 4.54 36.68
N LEU A 68 -36.49 5.71 37.26
CA LEU A 68 -35.89 6.81 36.50
C LEU A 68 -34.54 6.35 35.92
N GLN A 69 -34.32 6.60 34.64
CA GLN A 69 -33.12 6.21 33.90
C GLN A 69 -32.27 7.43 33.53
N PHE A 70 -32.93 8.54 33.21
CA PHE A 70 -32.29 9.78 32.79
C PHE A 70 -33.15 11.00 33.17
N GLU A 71 -32.49 12.09 33.54
CA GLU A 71 -33.11 13.41 33.72
C GLU A 71 -32.14 14.50 33.26
N GLY A 72 -32.59 15.43 32.41
CA GLY A 72 -31.78 16.55 31.96
C GLY A 72 -32.59 17.59 31.19
N TRP A 73 -32.09 18.83 31.17
CA TRP A 73 -32.67 19.90 30.35
C TRP A 73 -31.99 19.94 28.99
N GLU A 74 -32.75 19.61 27.93
CA GLU A 74 -32.32 19.69 26.55
C GLU A 74 -32.62 21.07 25.96
N LEU A 75 -31.63 21.69 25.31
CA LEU A 75 -31.80 22.87 24.47
C LEU A 75 -32.25 22.46 23.06
N ARG A 76 -33.36 23.02 22.58
CA ARG A 76 -33.83 22.84 21.19
C ARG A 76 -33.79 24.17 20.44
N MET A 77 -33.13 24.20 19.28
CA MET A 77 -32.94 25.43 18.50
C MET A 77 -34.10 25.72 17.54
N ASP A 78 -34.83 24.69 17.12
CA ASP A 78 -36.07 24.77 16.36
C ASP A 78 -37.08 23.79 16.99
N ALA A 79 -38.35 24.19 17.11
CA ALA A 79 -39.42 23.35 17.64
C ALA A 79 -39.76 22.15 16.72
N THR A 80 -39.19 22.10 15.51
CA THR A 80 -39.47 21.08 14.49
C THR A 80 -38.39 20.00 14.34
N GLU A 81 -37.22 20.13 14.99
CA GLU A 81 -36.16 19.10 14.93
C GLU A 81 -36.18 18.23 16.20
N ALA A 82 -36.94 17.13 16.14
CA ALA A 82 -36.79 16.04 17.10
C ALA A 82 -35.48 15.29 16.82
N ALA A 83 -34.37 15.76 17.39
CA ALA A 83 -33.14 14.96 17.41
C ALA A 83 -33.36 13.75 18.36
N PRO A 84 -33.19 12.50 17.90
CA PRO A 84 -33.18 11.35 18.79
C PRO A 84 -32.04 11.45 19.80
N LEU A 85 -32.18 10.79 20.95
CA LEU A 85 -31.10 10.67 21.93
C LEU A 85 -29.87 10.01 21.28
N GLY A 86 -28.78 10.76 21.14
CA GLY A 86 -27.52 10.28 20.58
C GLY A 86 -27.11 11.01 19.30
N ALA A 87 -25.96 11.71 19.39
CA ALA A 87 -25.39 12.66 18.43
C ALA A 87 -26.21 13.97 18.28
N ASN A 88 -25.58 15.12 18.60
CA ASN A 88 -26.11 16.50 18.51
C ASN A 88 -27.17 16.97 19.53
N THR A 89 -27.38 16.29 20.66
CA THR A 89 -28.18 16.85 21.76
C THR A 89 -27.37 17.86 22.58
N TYR A 90 -27.90 19.06 22.80
CA TYR A 90 -27.29 20.08 23.65
C TYR A 90 -28.01 20.17 24.99
N TYR A 91 -27.27 20.09 26.09
CA TYR A 91 -27.84 20.23 27.44
C TYR A 91 -27.49 21.58 28.06
N ASP A 92 -28.29 22.01 29.03
CA ASP A 92 -27.99 23.16 29.89
C ASP A 92 -28.33 22.84 31.34
N GLY A 93 -27.37 23.04 32.25
CA GLY A 93 -27.49 22.64 33.65
C GLY A 93 -27.11 21.17 33.90
N THR A 94 -27.59 20.61 34.99
CA THR A 94 -27.21 19.28 35.45
C THR A 94 -28.01 18.18 34.75
N VAL A 95 -27.29 17.20 34.21
CA VAL A 95 -27.82 15.99 33.59
C VAL A 95 -27.45 14.79 34.45
N VAL A 96 -28.41 13.90 34.69
CA VAL A 96 -28.25 12.75 35.59
C VAL A 96 -28.72 11.47 34.91
N TRP A 97 -27.90 10.44 34.98
CA TRP A 97 -28.27 9.07 34.61
C TRP A 97 -28.37 8.22 35.86
N TYR A 98 -29.20 7.18 35.82
CA TYR A 98 -29.47 6.28 36.93
C TYR A 98 -29.30 4.81 36.50
N TYR A 99 -28.89 3.96 37.43
CA TYR A 99 -28.89 2.51 37.27
C TYR A 99 -30.32 1.94 37.41
N PRO A 100 -30.58 0.70 36.95
CA PRO A 100 -31.87 0.04 37.13
C PRO A 100 -32.30 -0.12 38.59
N ASN A 101 -31.36 -0.05 39.54
CA ASN A 101 -31.65 -0.08 40.97
C ASN A 101 -32.06 1.30 41.55
N GLY A 102 -32.16 2.33 40.71
CA GLY A 102 -32.53 3.69 41.10
C GLY A 102 -31.40 4.55 41.66
N HIS A 103 -30.20 4.00 41.88
CA HIS A 103 -29.05 4.81 42.27
C HIS A 103 -28.52 5.63 41.11
N LYS A 104 -27.96 6.81 41.39
CA LYS A 104 -27.28 7.63 40.40
C LYS A 104 -26.15 6.82 39.76
N LYS A 105 -25.99 6.98 38.46
CA LYS A 105 -24.91 6.40 37.64
C LYS A 105 -23.88 7.45 37.28
N THR A 106 -24.34 8.58 36.75
CA THR A 106 -23.48 9.70 36.35
C THR A 106 -24.24 11.01 36.53
N THR A 107 -23.53 12.07 36.89
CA THR A 107 -24.03 13.44 36.92
C THR A 107 -23.03 14.33 36.18
N ILE A 108 -23.49 15.15 35.23
CA ILE A 108 -22.66 16.05 34.41
C ILE A 108 -23.31 17.44 34.41
N THR A 109 -22.51 18.50 34.54
CA THR A 109 -23.00 19.88 34.43
C THR A 109 -22.62 20.48 33.09
N TYR A 110 -23.60 21.05 32.39
CA TYR A 110 -23.41 21.75 31.13
C TYR A 110 -23.68 23.25 31.27
N LYS A 111 -22.92 24.06 30.54
CA LYS A 111 -23.16 25.48 30.34
C LYS A 111 -22.78 25.84 28.91
N ASN A 112 -23.62 26.63 28.23
CA ASN A 112 -23.38 27.05 26.84
C ASN A 112 -23.06 25.86 25.91
N LYS A 113 -23.80 24.75 26.06
CA LYS A 113 -23.65 23.52 25.25
C LYS A 113 -22.34 22.75 25.46
N LYS A 114 -21.52 23.12 26.44
CA LYS A 114 -20.27 22.43 26.80
C LYS A 114 -20.33 21.95 28.24
N GLU A 115 -19.58 20.89 28.54
CA GLU A 115 -19.35 20.44 29.91
C GLU A 115 -18.64 21.56 30.68
N ASN A 116 -19.23 22.01 31.77
CA ASN A 116 -18.73 23.14 32.55
C ASN A 116 -19.24 22.99 33.99
N GLY A 117 -18.37 22.49 34.86
CA GLY A 117 -18.64 22.15 36.26
C GLY A 117 -18.27 20.71 36.61
N ALA A 118 -18.97 20.17 37.60
CA ALA A 118 -18.68 18.85 38.13
C ALA A 118 -19.20 17.71 37.23
N ILE A 119 -18.39 16.66 37.13
CA ILE A 119 -18.71 15.35 36.56
C ILE A 119 -18.47 14.30 37.64
N THR A 120 -19.53 13.68 38.13
CA THR A 120 -19.44 12.62 39.15
C THR A 120 -20.04 11.33 38.60
N SER A 121 -19.30 10.23 38.70
CA SER A 121 -19.82 8.89 38.41
C SER A 121 -19.85 8.05 39.67
N TYR A 122 -20.76 7.08 39.71
CA TYR A 122 -21.03 6.25 40.88
C TYR A 122 -21.00 4.76 40.52
N TYR A 123 -20.67 3.93 41.49
CA TYR A 123 -20.89 2.49 41.43
C TYR A 123 -22.37 2.17 41.68
N GLU A 124 -22.82 0.97 41.29
CA GLU A 124 -24.20 0.52 41.52
C GLU A 124 -24.58 0.50 43.01
N ASN A 125 -23.62 0.35 43.92
CA ASN A 125 -23.85 0.43 45.37
C ASN A 125 -24.04 1.87 45.88
N GLY A 126 -23.99 2.88 45.00
CA GLY A 126 -24.13 4.30 45.32
C GLY A 126 -22.82 4.99 45.74
N ALA A 127 -21.71 4.26 45.91
CA ALA A 127 -20.41 4.87 46.22
C ALA A 127 -19.89 5.69 45.03
N VAL A 128 -19.23 6.82 45.31
CA VAL A 128 -18.58 7.64 44.27
C VAL A 128 -17.47 6.82 43.62
N LYS A 129 -17.51 6.72 42.29
CA LYS A 129 -16.53 6.02 41.47
C LYS A 129 -15.49 6.99 40.91
N SER A 130 -15.93 8.16 40.46
CA SER A 130 -15.05 9.23 40.04
C SER A 130 -15.70 10.58 40.25
N ASP A 131 -14.88 11.59 40.46
CA ASP A 131 -15.29 12.98 40.57
C ASP A 131 -14.31 13.85 39.78
N ALA A 132 -14.81 14.78 38.98
CA ALA A 132 -13.98 15.58 38.11
C ALA A 132 -14.58 16.96 37.89
N GLU A 133 -13.71 17.88 37.52
CA GLU A 133 -14.07 19.25 37.21
C GLU A 133 -13.64 19.54 35.77
N VAL A 134 -14.56 20.11 35.00
CA VAL A 134 -14.37 20.48 33.60
C VAL A 134 -14.74 21.94 33.42
N LEU A 135 -13.96 22.70 32.66
CA LEU A 135 -14.24 24.09 32.31
C LEU A 135 -14.26 24.22 30.79
N ASP A 136 -15.39 24.65 30.24
CA ASP A 136 -15.60 24.84 28.79
C ASP A 136 -15.20 23.63 27.91
N GLY A 137 -15.46 22.43 28.42
CA GLY A 137 -15.15 21.14 27.79
C GLY A 137 -13.75 20.60 28.08
N GLU A 138 -12.92 21.32 28.84
CA GLU A 138 -11.56 20.90 29.18
C GLU A 138 -11.45 20.43 30.64
N TRP A 139 -10.93 19.21 30.84
CA TRP A 139 -10.65 18.65 32.15
C TRP A 139 -9.71 19.57 32.94
N GLN A 140 -10.09 19.87 34.18
CA GLN A 140 -9.30 20.65 35.15
C GLN A 140 -8.74 19.75 36.23
N SER A 141 -9.58 18.85 36.76
CA SER A 141 -9.14 17.86 37.73
C SER A 141 -9.97 16.58 37.66
N SER A 142 -9.41 15.47 38.13
CA SER A 142 -10.13 14.21 38.29
C SER A 142 -9.63 13.42 39.50
N LYS A 143 -10.56 12.76 40.18
CA LYS A 143 -10.33 11.79 41.25
C LYS A 143 -11.09 10.51 40.92
N SER A 144 -10.55 9.37 41.32
CA SER A 144 -11.25 8.10 41.23
C SER A 144 -11.07 7.27 42.48
N TYR A 145 -12.04 6.40 42.75
CA TYR A 145 -12.14 5.64 43.98
C TYR A 145 -12.51 4.19 43.68
N ASP A 146 -12.14 3.25 44.55
CA ASP A 146 -12.67 1.89 44.52
C ASP A 146 -14.08 1.80 45.13
N LYS A 147 -14.67 0.60 45.14
CA LYS A 147 -16.06 0.39 45.61
C LYS A 147 -16.22 0.65 47.10
N GLU A 148 -15.12 0.63 47.84
CA GLU A 148 -14.99 0.85 49.27
C GLU A 148 -14.71 2.34 49.59
N GLY A 149 -14.54 3.19 48.57
CA GLY A 149 -14.33 4.63 48.70
C GLY A 149 -12.87 5.03 48.92
N LYS A 150 -11.91 4.12 48.74
CA LYS A 150 -10.48 4.45 48.80
C LYS A 150 -10.07 5.19 47.53
N LEU A 151 -9.40 6.32 47.72
CA LEU A 151 -8.84 7.11 46.63
C LEU A 151 -7.78 6.31 45.85
N LEU A 152 -7.97 6.21 44.54
CA LEU A 152 -7.07 5.53 43.61
C LEU A 152 -6.23 6.53 42.80
N THR A 153 -6.81 7.68 42.44
CA THR A 153 -6.15 8.69 41.60
C THR A 153 -6.54 10.10 42.01
N THR A 154 -5.63 11.03 41.78
CA THR A 154 -5.88 12.48 41.82
C THR A 154 -5.05 13.10 40.72
N LEU A 155 -5.67 13.74 39.73
CA LEU A 155 -4.96 14.41 38.66
C LEU A 155 -5.50 15.82 38.50
N HIS A 156 -4.60 16.78 38.31
CA HIS A 156 -4.92 18.10 37.79
C HIS A 156 -4.36 18.21 36.38
N TYR A 157 -5.10 18.87 35.51
CA TYR A 157 -4.74 18.98 34.10
C TYR A 157 -4.43 20.43 33.73
N LYS A 158 -3.55 20.59 32.75
CA LYS A 158 -3.24 21.86 32.11
C LYS A 158 -3.07 21.60 30.61
N ASP A 159 -3.73 22.38 29.77
CA ASP A 159 -3.70 22.25 28.31
C ASP A 159 -4.03 20.80 27.85
N GLY A 160 -5.02 20.18 28.51
CA GLY A 160 -5.46 18.81 28.26
C GLY A 160 -4.51 17.68 28.71
N ARG A 161 -3.41 18.00 29.41
CA ARG A 161 -2.42 17.01 29.89
C ARG A 161 -2.34 16.98 31.40
N ALA A 162 -1.99 15.81 31.97
CA ALA A 162 -1.78 15.68 33.41
C ALA A 162 -0.61 16.57 33.86
N ASN A 163 -0.87 17.48 34.78
CA ASN A 163 0.06 18.48 35.29
C ASN A 163 0.53 18.15 36.72
N GLU A 164 -0.38 17.77 37.61
CA GLU A 164 -0.09 17.41 39.00
C GLU A 164 -0.85 16.15 39.41
N GLY A 165 -0.27 15.37 40.34
CA GLY A 165 -0.96 14.29 41.03
C GLY A 165 -0.56 12.88 40.56
N ILE A 166 -1.36 11.86 40.90
CA ILE A 166 -1.04 10.45 40.71
C ILE A 166 -2.14 9.76 39.89
N SER A 167 -1.74 9.05 38.84
CA SER A 167 -2.64 8.28 37.97
C SER A 167 -2.95 6.89 38.52
N LYS A 168 -3.93 6.22 37.91
CA LYS A 168 -4.34 4.84 38.30
C LYS A 168 -3.27 3.79 38.03
N CYS A 169 -2.26 4.15 37.25
CA CYS A 169 -1.12 3.30 36.93
C CYS A 169 0.10 3.65 37.82
N PHE A 170 -0.12 4.39 38.92
CA PHE A 170 0.91 4.80 39.88
C PHE A 170 2.01 5.67 39.28
N ILE A 171 1.66 6.48 38.28
CA ILE A 171 2.55 7.50 37.70
C ILE A 171 2.25 8.83 38.37
N GLN A 172 3.27 9.47 38.94
CA GLN A 172 3.18 10.76 39.62
C GLN A 172 3.68 11.89 38.72
N TYR A 173 2.90 12.97 38.67
CA TYR A 173 3.15 14.17 37.88
C TYR A 173 3.39 15.38 38.78
N LYS A 174 4.33 16.24 38.36
CA LYS A 174 4.58 17.57 38.93
C LYS A 174 4.96 18.53 37.80
N GLU A 175 4.30 19.68 37.71
CA GLU A 175 4.46 20.67 36.64
C GLU A 175 4.44 20.07 35.21
N GLY A 176 3.60 19.06 34.97
CA GLY A 176 3.48 18.39 33.66
C GLY A 176 4.56 17.35 33.38
N ARG A 177 5.46 17.09 34.34
CA ARG A 177 6.56 16.11 34.21
C ARG A 177 6.28 14.88 35.06
N ILE A 178 6.70 13.71 34.58
CA ILE A 178 6.69 12.49 35.40
C ILE A 178 7.84 12.60 36.40
N ILE A 179 7.54 12.42 37.69
CA ILE A 179 8.52 12.45 38.78
C ILE A 179 8.66 11.11 39.52
N ALA A 180 7.68 10.21 39.37
CA ALA A 180 7.78 8.85 39.87
C ALA A 180 6.87 7.88 39.09
N GLU A 181 7.22 6.61 39.10
CA GLU A 181 6.40 5.52 38.57
C GLU A 181 6.61 4.26 39.42
N GLN A 182 5.53 3.52 39.68
CA GLN A 182 5.59 2.26 40.43
C GLN A 182 4.84 1.15 39.71
N LEU A 183 5.36 -0.07 39.81
CA LEU A 183 4.67 -1.30 39.41
C LEU A 183 4.59 -2.25 40.61
N TYR A 184 3.47 -2.97 40.72
CA TYR A 184 3.21 -3.93 41.79
C TYR A 184 3.02 -5.34 41.24
N TYR A 185 3.42 -6.36 42.02
CA TYR A 185 3.04 -7.73 41.67
C TYR A 185 1.54 -7.93 41.82
N GLU A 186 0.90 -8.56 40.83
CA GLU A 186 -0.54 -8.81 40.82
C GLU A 186 -1.04 -9.46 42.10
N ASN A 187 -2.19 -8.99 42.59
CA ASN A 187 -2.83 -9.50 43.81
C ASN A 187 -1.98 -9.36 45.10
N THR A 188 -0.94 -8.52 45.07
CA THR A 188 -0.12 -8.19 46.24
C THR A 188 -0.01 -6.67 46.43
N LYS A 189 0.61 -6.26 47.54
CA LYS A 189 1.07 -4.88 47.78
C LYS A 189 2.58 -4.73 47.61
N ILE A 190 3.24 -5.75 47.07
CA ILE A 190 4.69 -5.80 46.94
C ILE A 190 5.06 -5.05 45.66
N LEU A 191 5.96 -4.07 45.78
CA LEU A 191 6.55 -3.39 44.64
C LEU A 191 7.33 -4.39 43.79
N ALA A 192 7.24 -4.25 42.48
CA ALA A 192 8.08 -4.93 41.51
C ALA A 192 9.13 -3.96 40.94
N TYR A 193 8.75 -2.69 40.80
CA TYR A 193 9.58 -1.63 40.26
C TYR A 193 9.17 -0.28 40.82
N GLU A 194 10.15 0.58 41.00
CA GLU A 194 9.97 1.99 41.34
C GLU A 194 11.00 2.83 40.59
N ARG A 195 10.53 3.90 39.93
CA ARG A 195 11.36 4.94 39.33
C ARG A 195 11.17 6.23 40.09
N ILE A 196 12.28 6.84 40.49
CA ILE A 196 12.33 8.08 41.27
C ILE A 196 13.13 9.11 40.48
N CYS A 197 12.54 10.28 40.28
CA CYS A 197 13.11 11.34 39.46
C CYS A 197 13.14 12.66 40.24
N PRO A 198 14.03 13.60 39.90
CA PRO A 198 13.96 14.95 40.44
C PRO A 198 12.69 15.69 39.95
N ASP A 199 12.38 16.82 40.59
CA ASP A 199 11.24 17.67 40.21
C ASP A 199 11.28 18.17 38.76
N LYS A 200 12.48 18.23 38.16
CA LYS A 200 12.68 18.56 36.74
C LYS A 200 12.30 17.41 35.78
N GLY A 201 11.87 16.26 36.28
CA GLY A 201 11.39 15.11 35.51
C GLY A 201 12.42 14.00 35.33
N CYS A 202 11.99 12.87 34.77
CA CYS A 202 12.80 11.64 34.64
C CYS A 202 13.79 11.58 33.47
N TYR A 203 13.83 12.60 32.60
CA TYR A 203 14.61 12.56 31.36
C TYR A 203 16.13 12.62 31.62
N ASP A 204 16.58 13.64 32.35
CA ASP A 204 18.02 13.86 32.61
C ASP A 204 18.62 12.80 33.53
N GLU A 205 17.94 12.53 34.65
CA GLU A 205 18.42 11.61 35.68
C GLU A 205 17.25 10.94 36.39
N ASN A 206 17.39 9.66 36.70
CA ASN A 206 16.46 8.95 37.56
C ASN A 206 17.13 7.74 38.23
N THR A 207 16.50 7.24 39.28
CA THR A 207 16.88 5.99 39.93
C THR A 207 15.77 4.97 39.70
N GLU A 208 16.13 3.79 39.21
CA GLU A 208 15.21 2.65 39.08
C GLU A 208 15.57 1.60 40.13
N ILE A 209 14.58 1.11 40.86
CA ILE A 209 14.73 0.08 41.88
C ILE A 209 13.79 -1.06 41.54
N PHE A 210 14.34 -2.27 41.48
CA PHE A 210 13.61 -3.49 41.14
C PHE A 210 13.59 -4.43 42.33
N TYR A 211 12.46 -5.11 42.50
CA TYR A 211 12.18 -5.94 43.66
C TYR A 211 11.73 -7.34 43.24
N ASP A 212 12.09 -8.37 44.01
CA ASP A 212 11.56 -9.72 43.83
C ASP A 212 10.16 -9.90 44.46
N LYS A 213 9.53 -11.07 44.26
CA LYS A 213 8.21 -11.40 44.82
C LYS A 213 8.18 -11.46 46.37
N SER A 214 9.33 -11.41 47.04
CA SER A 214 9.44 -11.31 48.51
C SER A 214 9.61 -9.86 49.00
N GLY A 215 9.75 -8.90 48.09
CA GLY A 215 9.97 -7.49 48.37
C GLY A 215 11.43 -7.11 48.60
N ARG A 216 12.38 -7.99 48.27
CA ARG A 216 13.82 -7.67 48.36
C ARG A 216 14.26 -6.91 47.12
N VAL A 217 15.09 -5.90 47.30
CA VAL A 217 15.74 -5.19 46.19
C VAL A 217 16.71 -6.14 45.49
N ILE A 218 16.53 -6.32 44.19
CA ILE A 218 17.39 -7.15 43.34
C ILE A 218 18.27 -6.34 42.40
N GLN A 219 17.88 -5.10 42.08
CA GLN A 219 18.65 -4.21 41.23
C GLN A 219 18.34 -2.75 41.57
N LYS A 220 19.37 -1.92 41.54
CA LYS A 220 19.26 -0.46 41.56
C LYS A 220 20.05 0.11 40.39
N ASN A 221 19.38 0.75 39.43
CA ASN A 221 20.02 1.45 38.33
C ASN A 221 20.05 2.95 38.62
N ASN A 222 21.15 3.61 38.26
CA ASN A 222 21.20 5.06 38.13
C ASN A 222 21.17 5.36 36.62
N CYS A 223 20.14 6.08 36.18
CA CYS A 223 19.91 6.40 34.78
C CYS A 223 20.29 7.86 34.55
N MET A 224 21.05 8.12 33.48
CA MET A 224 21.45 9.44 33.02
C MET A 224 21.10 9.56 31.53
N ASP A 225 20.39 10.61 31.13
CA ASP A 225 19.89 10.82 29.76
C ASP A 225 19.22 9.55 29.20
N GLU A 226 18.30 8.98 29.98
CA GLU A 226 17.58 7.72 29.70
C GLU A 226 18.47 6.47 29.50
N LYS A 227 19.75 6.51 29.90
CA LYS A 227 20.68 5.39 29.76
C LYS A 227 21.17 4.88 31.11
N VAL A 228 21.28 3.56 31.21
CA VAL A 228 21.95 2.87 32.32
C VAL A 228 23.38 2.57 31.88
N LEU A 229 24.39 3.11 32.56
CA LEU A 229 25.79 2.76 32.29
C LEU A 229 26.14 1.40 32.88
N ASP A 230 25.84 1.18 34.16
CA ASP A 230 26.10 -0.08 34.85
C ASP A 230 24.87 -0.46 35.67
N GLY A 231 24.38 -1.70 35.49
CA GLY A 231 23.15 -2.14 36.13
C GLY A 231 22.57 -3.39 35.50
N ALA A 232 21.24 -3.46 35.39
CA ALA A 232 20.56 -4.50 34.63
C ALA A 232 19.27 -3.98 33.98
N ALA A 233 18.98 -4.45 32.77
CA ALA A 233 17.67 -4.32 32.16
C ALA A 233 16.76 -5.44 32.70
N ILE A 234 15.64 -5.08 33.30
CA ILE A 234 14.65 -6.03 33.83
C ILE A 234 13.32 -5.81 33.13
N SER A 235 12.81 -6.88 32.51
CA SER A 235 11.50 -6.86 31.86
C SER A 235 10.49 -7.66 32.68
N PHE A 236 9.21 -7.31 32.58
CA PHE A 236 8.13 -7.96 33.33
C PHE A 236 7.08 -8.57 32.41
N PHE A 237 6.42 -9.63 32.90
CA PHE A 237 5.18 -10.10 32.30
C PHE A 237 4.05 -9.12 32.60
N LYS A 238 3.40 -8.61 31.55
CA LYS A 238 2.29 -7.64 31.67
C LYS A 238 1.15 -8.18 32.54
N GLY A 239 0.71 -7.37 33.49
CA GLY A 239 -0.49 -7.64 34.30
C GLY A 239 -1.79 -7.35 33.55
N ASN A 240 -2.89 -7.78 34.14
CA ASN A 240 -4.25 -7.57 33.65
C ASN A 240 -4.72 -6.12 33.84
N ARG A 241 -4.03 -5.34 34.68
CA ARG A 241 -4.30 -3.91 34.94
C ARG A 241 -3.00 -3.12 34.82
N CYS A 242 -3.10 -1.86 34.40
CA CYS A 242 -1.93 -0.98 34.41
C CYS A 242 -1.40 -0.79 35.83
N GLY A 243 -0.08 -0.57 35.98
CA GLY A 243 0.55 -0.51 37.30
C GLY A 243 0.81 -1.89 37.94
N TYR A 244 0.45 -2.99 37.27
CA TYR A 244 0.63 -4.35 37.80
C TYR A 244 1.37 -5.28 36.83
N VAL A 245 2.13 -6.21 37.39
CA VAL A 245 2.92 -7.21 36.67
C VAL A 245 2.74 -8.61 37.27
N LYS A 246 2.82 -9.66 36.44
CA LYS A 246 2.68 -11.06 36.90
C LYS A 246 3.96 -11.62 37.52
N GLY A 247 5.10 -11.14 37.06
CA GLY A 247 6.41 -11.67 37.41
C GLY A 247 7.51 -11.02 36.57
N ILE A 248 8.76 -11.24 36.97
CA ILE A 248 9.93 -10.88 36.17
C ILE A 248 9.96 -11.80 34.95
N LYS A 249 10.09 -11.21 33.76
CA LYS A 249 10.20 -11.92 32.48
C LYS A 249 11.66 -12.21 32.16
N SER A 250 12.54 -11.21 32.29
CA SER A 250 13.98 -11.38 32.07
C SER A 250 14.82 -10.40 32.88
N ILE A 251 16.08 -10.75 33.09
CA ILE A 251 17.12 -9.88 33.65
C ILE A 251 18.35 -9.98 32.74
N THR A 252 18.87 -8.84 32.29
CA THR A 252 20.07 -8.75 31.44
C THR A 252 21.06 -7.77 32.07
N LYS A 253 22.30 -8.19 32.31
CA LYS A 253 23.36 -7.33 32.84
C LYS A 253 23.73 -6.22 31.84
N ILE A 254 23.90 -5.01 32.35
CA ILE A 254 24.43 -3.85 31.62
C ILE A 254 25.77 -3.46 32.24
N GLU A 255 26.79 -3.30 31.39
CA GLU A 255 28.09 -2.72 31.74
C GLU A 255 28.54 -1.75 30.65
N HIS A 256 29.06 -0.60 31.06
CA HIS A 256 29.48 0.49 30.17
C HIS A 256 28.43 0.90 29.11
N GLY A 257 27.15 0.85 29.46
CA GLY A 257 26.02 1.25 28.61
C GLY A 257 25.51 0.18 27.65
N GLY A 258 26.07 -1.03 27.69
CA GLY A 258 25.68 -2.12 26.80
C GLY A 258 25.43 -3.44 27.53
N PHE A 259 24.75 -4.38 26.85
CA PHE A 259 24.56 -5.74 27.36
C PHE A 259 25.89 -6.48 27.38
N ASN A 260 26.37 -6.76 28.59
CA ASN A 260 27.66 -7.36 28.86
C ASN A 260 27.53 -8.16 30.16
N GLY A 261 27.58 -9.49 30.07
CA GLY A 261 27.40 -10.39 31.20
C GLY A 261 26.07 -11.18 31.16
N PRO A 262 25.58 -11.66 32.32
CA PRO A 262 24.52 -12.66 32.36
C PRO A 262 23.16 -12.16 31.86
N TYR A 263 22.46 -13.06 31.18
CA TYR A 263 21.06 -12.98 30.78
C TYR A 263 20.30 -14.14 31.41
N THR A 264 19.10 -13.89 31.92
CA THR A 264 18.22 -14.92 32.47
C THR A 264 16.78 -14.65 32.07
N ARG A 265 16.10 -15.68 31.57
CA ARG A 265 14.69 -15.67 31.17
C ARG A 265 13.89 -16.60 32.08
N TYR A 266 12.78 -16.11 32.60
CA TYR A 266 11.93 -16.83 33.56
C TYR A 266 10.55 -17.18 32.98
N ASP A 267 9.91 -18.24 33.42
CA ASP A 267 8.49 -18.46 33.12
C ASP A 267 7.60 -17.60 34.04
N ASN A 268 6.27 -17.73 33.89
CA ASN A 268 5.33 -16.99 34.75
C ASN A 268 5.38 -17.43 36.23
N ASN A 269 5.89 -18.63 36.53
CA ASN A 269 6.04 -19.14 37.89
C ASN A 269 7.29 -18.53 38.55
N GLY A 270 8.30 -18.17 37.75
CA GLY A 270 9.59 -17.66 38.19
C GLY A 270 10.72 -18.67 38.01
N ASP A 271 10.47 -19.78 37.30
CA ASP A 271 11.48 -20.78 37.00
C ASP A 271 12.32 -20.34 35.80
N VAL A 272 13.63 -20.58 35.86
CA VAL A 272 14.54 -20.24 34.77
C VAL A 272 14.29 -21.16 33.58
N ILE A 273 13.96 -20.58 32.42
CA ILE A 273 13.79 -21.31 31.17
C ILE A 273 15.07 -21.28 30.34
N TYR A 274 15.68 -20.09 30.23
CA TYR A 274 16.89 -19.87 29.44
C TYR A 274 17.87 -19.00 30.21
N SER A 275 19.15 -19.23 29.98
CA SER A 275 20.23 -18.40 30.47
C SER A 275 21.30 -18.25 29.39
N GLY A 276 21.96 -17.11 29.40
CA GLY A 276 23.09 -16.86 28.51
C GLY A 276 23.99 -15.76 29.03
N ILE A 277 25.01 -15.44 28.23
CA ILE A 277 25.99 -14.39 28.49
C ILE A 277 26.06 -13.50 27.24
N TYR A 278 25.79 -12.22 27.39
CA TYR A 278 26.08 -11.22 26.38
C TYR A 278 27.55 -10.78 26.45
N LYS A 279 28.13 -10.48 25.29
CA LYS A 279 29.44 -9.84 25.17
C LYS A 279 29.38 -8.81 24.04
N ASP A 280 29.77 -7.58 24.35
CA ASP A 280 29.78 -6.45 23.42
C ASP A 280 28.41 -6.21 22.75
N ASN A 281 27.33 -6.30 23.54
CA ASN A 281 25.92 -6.24 23.12
C ASN A 281 25.40 -7.44 22.32
N GLU A 282 26.22 -8.46 22.07
CA GLU A 282 25.85 -9.63 21.26
C GLU A 282 25.71 -10.91 22.12
N PRO A 283 24.75 -11.81 21.78
CA PRO A 283 24.67 -13.12 22.41
C PRO A 283 25.96 -13.93 22.23
N TYR A 284 26.60 -14.35 23.32
CA TYR A 284 27.89 -15.04 23.27
C TYR A 284 27.79 -16.53 23.63
N GLU A 285 27.23 -16.87 24.79
CA GLU A 285 27.15 -18.25 25.26
C GLU A 285 25.77 -18.51 25.88
N GLY A 286 25.14 -19.64 25.57
CA GLY A 286 23.84 -20.02 26.13
C GLY A 286 22.66 -19.75 25.19
N THR A 287 21.44 -19.67 25.74
CA THR A 287 20.20 -19.55 24.95
C THR A 287 19.48 -18.24 25.25
N PHE A 288 19.00 -17.58 24.20
CA PHE A 288 18.44 -16.24 24.25
C PHE A 288 17.06 -16.20 23.60
N GLU A 289 16.12 -15.48 24.21
CA GLU A 289 14.85 -15.06 23.59
C GLU A 289 15.03 -13.65 23.03
N THR A 290 14.91 -13.49 21.71
CA THR A 290 14.96 -12.20 21.01
C THR A 290 13.72 -11.98 20.15
N GLU A 291 13.47 -10.74 19.74
CA GLU A 291 12.33 -10.38 18.89
C GLU A 291 12.82 -9.54 17.70
N ASP A 292 12.28 -9.79 16.51
CA ASP A 292 12.58 -9.01 15.31
C ASP A 292 11.54 -7.91 15.03
N GLU A 293 11.74 -7.14 13.96
CA GLU A 293 10.85 -6.05 13.54
C GLU A 293 9.43 -6.51 13.16
N ASP A 294 9.22 -7.80 12.86
CA ASP A 294 7.90 -8.37 12.57
C ASP A 294 7.21 -8.87 13.86
N ASN A 295 7.82 -8.68 15.02
CA ASN A 295 7.42 -9.22 16.32
C ASN A 295 7.46 -10.75 16.37
N LEU A 296 8.35 -11.39 15.59
CA LEU A 296 8.61 -12.82 15.71
C LEU A 296 9.61 -13.06 16.84
N THR A 297 9.29 -14.01 17.71
CA THR A 297 10.16 -14.38 18.83
C THR A 297 11.10 -15.52 18.41
N TYR A 298 12.40 -15.31 18.55
CA TYR A 298 13.44 -16.31 18.29
C TYR A 298 14.00 -16.81 19.61
N ILE A 299 14.17 -18.11 19.73
CA ILE A 299 14.88 -18.75 20.83
C ILE A 299 16.06 -19.48 20.23
N THR A 300 17.27 -18.96 20.46
CA THR A 300 18.48 -19.38 19.74
C THR A 300 19.62 -19.67 20.71
N THR A 301 20.32 -20.79 20.50
CA THR A 301 21.52 -21.16 21.25
C THR A 301 22.80 -20.67 20.57
N TYR A 302 23.72 -20.13 21.36
CA TYR A 302 25.02 -19.62 20.95
C TYR A 302 26.14 -20.33 21.72
N THR A 303 27.24 -20.58 21.02
CA THR A 303 28.51 -21.02 21.61
C THR A 303 29.59 -20.06 21.13
N LYS A 304 30.28 -19.38 22.05
CA LYS A 304 31.34 -18.40 21.75
C LYS A 304 31.00 -17.39 20.63
N GLY A 305 29.79 -16.82 20.66
CA GLY A 305 29.31 -15.80 19.72
C GLY A 305 28.77 -16.36 18.40
N THR A 306 28.75 -17.68 18.24
CA THR A 306 28.29 -18.34 17.01
C THR A 306 27.00 -19.10 17.28
N LYS A 307 25.98 -18.94 16.43
CA LYS A 307 24.76 -19.76 16.50
C LYS A 307 25.13 -21.24 16.40
N ASN A 308 24.81 -22.02 17.42
CA ASN A 308 25.21 -23.42 17.50
C ASN A 308 24.22 -24.15 18.40
N GLY A 309 23.47 -25.09 17.83
CA GLY A 309 22.35 -25.73 18.49
C GLY A 309 21.00 -25.35 17.88
N LYS A 310 19.94 -25.50 18.66
CA LYS A 310 18.56 -25.34 18.20
C LYS A 310 18.17 -23.86 18.10
N GLU A 311 17.41 -23.54 17.07
CA GLU A 311 16.65 -22.29 16.94
C GLU A 311 15.17 -22.62 16.78
N THR A 312 14.30 -21.92 17.51
CA THR A 312 12.85 -21.96 17.29
C THR A 312 12.30 -20.57 17.09
N VAL A 313 11.32 -20.45 16.19
CA VAL A 313 10.66 -19.18 15.87
C VAL A 313 9.17 -19.28 16.19
N TRP A 314 8.64 -18.26 16.86
CA TRP A 314 7.26 -18.22 17.33
C TRP A 314 6.55 -16.96 16.85
N ASN A 315 5.30 -17.12 16.39
CA ASN A 315 4.39 -16.02 16.10
C ASN A 315 3.21 -16.10 17.07
N LYS A 316 2.98 -15.06 17.88
CA LYS A 316 1.83 -14.97 18.80
C LYS A 316 1.63 -16.24 19.66
N GLY A 317 2.72 -16.86 20.12
CA GLY A 317 2.71 -18.07 20.94
C GLY A 317 2.60 -19.40 20.19
N LYS A 318 2.56 -19.39 18.85
CA LYS A 318 2.61 -20.58 18.00
C LYS A 318 4.00 -20.76 17.40
N LYS A 319 4.60 -21.94 17.58
CA LYS A 319 5.88 -22.29 16.94
C LYS A 319 5.67 -22.48 15.44
N ILE A 320 6.40 -21.72 14.62
CA ILE A 320 6.29 -21.74 13.15
C ILE A 320 7.52 -22.34 12.48
N ALA A 321 8.67 -22.33 13.15
CA ALA A 321 9.90 -22.91 12.62
C ALA A 321 10.75 -23.51 13.75
N GLU A 322 11.50 -24.54 13.41
CA GLU A 322 12.48 -25.19 14.27
C GLU A 322 13.59 -25.80 13.43
N GLY A 323 14.82 -25.35 13.66
CA GLY A 323 15.99 -25.80 12.91
C GLY A 323 17.23 -25.87 13.77
N PHE A 324 18.28 -26.51 13.23
CA PHE A 324 19.55 -26.69 13.93
C PHE A 324 20.70 -25.95 13.23
N TYR A 325 21.48 -25.22 14.01
CA TYR A 325 22.74 -24.61 13.60
C TYR A 325 23.93 -25.46 14.04
N LYS A 326 24.94 -25.56 13.18
CA LYS A 326 26.26 -26.08 13.53
C LYS A 326 27.31 -25.08 13.07
N GLU A 327 28.08 -24.55 14.01
CA GLU A 327 29.16 -23.58 13.71
C GLU A 327 28.67 -22.39 12.85
N GLY A 328 27.47 -21.88 13.15
CA GLY A 328 26.87 -20.74 12.45
C GLY A 328 26.14 -21.09 11.16
N LEU A 329 26.27 -22.33 10.66
CA LEU A 329 25.62 -22.80 9.44
C LEU A 329 24.32 -23.53 9.76
N LYS A 330 23.25 -23.16 9.06
CA LYS A 330 21.97 -23.87 9.11
C LYS A 330 22.15 -25.31 8.59
N GLN A 331 21.63 -26.28 9.32
CA GLN A 331 21.66 -27.70 8.99
C GLN A 331 20.25 -28.17 8.60
N ASP A 332 19.70 -29.16 9.31
CA ASP A 332 18.36 -29.68 9.09
C ASP A 332 17.29 -28.87 9.84
N GLY A 333 16.09 -28.85 9.26
CA GLY A 333 14.89 -28.29 9.88
C GLY A 333 14.38 -27.04 9.17
N THR A 334 13.54 -26.28 9.85
CA THR A 334 12.90 -25.09 9.30
C THR A 334 13.42 -23.81 9.92
N PHE A 335 13.61 -22.78 9.09
CA PHE A 335 14.11 -21.46 9.50
C PHE A 335 13.24 -20.37 8.91
N VAL A 336 13.17 -19.22 9.59
CA VAL A 336 12.56 -18.02 9.02
C VAL A 336 13.65 -17.14 8.40
N GLU A 337 13.40 -16.71 7.17
CA GLU A 337 14.23 -15.76 6.43
C GLU A 337 13.36 -14.66 5.82
N LYS A 338 13.97 -13.57 5.33
CA LYS A 338 13.26 -12.55 4.57
C LYS A 338 13.68 -12.59 3.11
N ARG A 339 12.73 -12.86 2.22
CA ARG A 339 12.96 -12.95 0.77
C ARG A 339 11.92 -12.15 0.01
N GLN A 340 12.29 -11.70 -1.18
CA GLN A 340 11.37 -11.09 -2.11
C GLN A 340 10.30 -12.12 -2.52
N PHE A 341 9.03 -11.71 -2.53
CA PHE A 341 7.91 -12.57 -2.91
C PHE A 341 7.35 -12.19 -4.28
N THR A 342 6.36 -11.30 -4.32
CA THR A 342 5.77 -10.81 -5.58
C THR A 342 6.21 -9.40 -5.89
N GLY A 343 6.26 -8.50 -4.91
CA GLY A 343 6.70 -7.12 -5.10
C GLY A 343 8.15 -6.86 -4.68
N TRP A 344 8.49 -5.61 -4.42
CA TRP A 344 9.83 -5.17 -4.03
C TRP A 344 10.17 -5.45 -2.55
N SER A 345 9.15 -5.62 -1.70
CA SER A 345 9.33 -5.86 -0.27
C SER A 345 9.78 -7.29 0.01
N LYS A 346 10.76 -7.45 0.90
CA LYS A 346 11.09 -8.75 1.46
C LYS A 346 10.09 -9.09 2.55
N ILE A 347 9.59 -10.31 2.53
CA ILE A 347 8.66 -10.82 3.54
C ILE A 347 9.20 -12.12 4.15
N PRO A 348 8.72 -12.50 5.35
CA PRO A 348 9.09 -13.77 5.96
C PRO A 348 8.77 -14.98 5.08
N ILE A 349 9.72 -15.89 4.97
CA ILE A 349 9.60 -17.21 4.35
C ILE A 349 10.10 -18.26 5.34
N ILE A 350 9.32 -19.32 5.52
CA ILE A 350 9.72 -20.51 6.25
C ILE A 350 10.42 -21.43 5.25
N VAL A 351 11.74 -21.52 5.35
CA VAL A 351 12.57 -22.41 4.53
C VAL A 351 12.78 -23.73 5.26
N ASN A 352 12.67 -24.83 4.53
CA ASN A 352 12.94 -26.19 4.97
C ASN A 352 14.26 -26.66 4.37
N LEU A 353 15.19 -27.04 5.23
CA LEU A 353 16.55 -27.42 4.88
C LEU A 353 16.81 -28.89 5.24
N LYS A 354 17.57 -29.55 4.37
CA LYS A 354 18.17 -30.85 4.58
C LYS A 354 19.64 -30.80 4.15
N ASP A 355 20.55 -31.20 5.02
CA ASP A 355 22.00 -31.11 4.81
C ASP A 355 22.43 -29.67 4.41
N GLY A 356 21.77 -28.66 5.01
CA GLY A 356 22.00 -27.24 4.74
C GLY A 356 21.48 -26.72 3.38
N LYS A 357 20.71 -27.52 2.63
CA LYS A 357 20.14 -27.15 1.33
C LYS A 357 18.62 -27.16 1.37
N GLU A 358 17.99 -26.27 0.59
CA GLU A 358 16.52 -26.24 0.49
C GLU A 358 15.97 -27.55 -0.07
N GLU A 359 15.01 -28.12 0.65
CA GLU A 359 14.39 -29.40 0.33
C GLU A 359 12.89 -29.34 0.66
N GLY A 360 12.06 -29.85 -0.25
CA GLY A 360 10.62 -29.81 -0.12
C GLY A 360 10.06 -28.40 -0.26
N GLN A 361 8.97 -28.11 0.46
CA GLN A 361 8.19 -26.89 0.30
C GLN A 361 8.71 -25.73 1.15
N GLN A 362 8.95 -24.59 0.52
CA GLN A 362 9.36 -23.31 1.12
C GLN A 362 8.16 -22.36 1.12
N LYS A 363 7.77 -21.78 2.26
CA LYS A 363 6.46 -21.11 2.43
C LYS A 363 6.60 -19.64 2.77
N PHE A 364 6.15 -18.74 1.90
CA PHE A 364 6.00 -17.33 2.21
C PHE A 364 4.88 -17.12 3.22
N TYR A 365 5.16 -16.37 4.27
CA TYR A 365 4.33 -16.33 5.47
C TYR A 365 3.98 -14.89 5.87
N ASN A 366 2.68 -14.63 6.01
CA ASN A 366 2.18 -13.37 6.51
C ASN A 366 2.06 -13.43 8.04
N VAL A 367 2.93 -12.70 8.74
CA VAL A 367 3.01 -12.71 10.21
C VAL A 367 1.75 -12.15 10.86
N ALA A 368 1.20 -11.06 10.32
CA ALA A 368 0.02 -10.41 10.88
C ALA A 368 -1.20 -11.34 10.88
N ARG A 369 -1.41 -12.08 9.78
CA ARG A 369 -2.54 -13.00 9.58
C ARG A 369 -2.27 -14.46 9.98
N ASP A 370 -1.04 -14.82 10.36
CA ASP A 370 -0.63 -16.22 10.64
C ASP A 370 -1.05 -17.20 9.52
N MET A 371 -0.65 -16.89 8.27
CA MET A 371 -1.01 -17.72 7.12
C MET A 371 0.08 -17.76 6.04
N THR A 372 0.08 -18.84 5.25
CA THR A 372 0.90 -18.96 4.05
C THR A 372 0.24 -18.23 2.88
N ILE A 373 0.99 -17.37 2.19
CA ILE A 373 0.52 -16.58 1.04
C ILE A 373 1.18 -16.98 -0.28
N GLY A 374 2.08 -17.95 -0.23
CA GLY A 374 2.66 -18.58 -1.41
C GLY A 374 3.71 -19.60 -1.02
N TYR A 375 4.11 -20.43 -1.96
CA TYR A 375 5.18 -21.39 -1.75
C TYR A 375 5.89 -21.75 -3.06
N TYR A 376 7.07 -22.36 -2.92
CA TYR A 376 7.70 -23.12 -4.00
C TYR A 376 8.35 -24.39 -3.45
N HIS A 377 8.53 -25.39 -4.31
CA HIS A 377 9.30 -26.59 -3.97
C HIS A 377 10.75 -26.45 -4.40
N ALA A 378 11.64 -27.03 -3.61
CA ALA A 378 13.05 -27.13 -3.91
C ALA A 378 13.54 -28.56 -3.69
N LYS A 379 14.57 -28.94 -4.44
CA LYS A 379 15.29 -30.21 -4.30
C LYS A 379 16.78 -29.93 -4.35
N ALA A 380 17.50 -30.33 -3.31
CA ALA A 380 18.94 -30.06 -3.18
C ALA A 380 19.34 -28.59 -3.45
N GLY A 381 18.52 -27.63 -3.02
CA GLY A 381 18.77 -26.19 -3.18
C GLY A 381 18.28 -25.56 -4.50
N ILE A 382 17.71 -26.35 -5.42
CA ILE A 382 17.22 -25.87 -6.72
C ILE A 382 15.69 -25.86 -6.70
N LYS A 383 15.05 -24.76 -7.15
CA LYS A 383 13.58 -24.73 -7.32
C LYS A 383 13.16 -25.81 -8.31
N GLU A 384 12.36 -26.76 -7.84
CA GLU A 384 11.97 -27.96 -8.57
C GLU A 384 10.60 -28.41 -8.07
N GLY A 385 9.62 -28.49 -8.97
CA GLY A 385 8.23 -28.83 -8.64
C GLY A 385 7.30 -27.63 -8.50
N ALA A 386 6.25 -27.76 -7.69
CA ALA A 386 5.13 -26.82 -7.66
C ALA A 386 5.48 -25.46 -7.03
N TYR A 387 4.93 -24.40 -7.61
CA TYR A 387 4.89 -23.02 -7.15
C TYR A 387 3.44 -22.54 -7.09
N ALA A 388 3.10 -21.78 -6.07
CA ALA A 388 1.81 -21.10 -5.99
C ALA A 388 1.90 -19.77 -5.22
N ALA A 389 1.06 -18.80 -5.59
CA ALA A 389 0.81 -17.57 -4.87
C ALA A 389 -0.69 -17.38 -4.63
N PHE A 390 -1.08 -16.81 -3.49
CA PHE A 390 -2.47 -16.70 -3.06
C PHE A 390 -2.84 -15.29 -2.62
N TYR A 391 -4.10 -14.93 -2.82
CA TYR A 391 -4.75 -13.84 -2.09
C TYR A 391 -4.92 -14.21 -0.60
N TYR A 392 -5.28 -13.23 0.22
CA TYR A 392 -5.46 -13.43 1.66
C TYR A 392 -6.69 -14.27 2.04
N ASP A 393 -7.63 -14.45 1.12
CA ASP A 393 -8.77 -15.36 1.24
C ASP A 393 -8.45 -16.79 0.76
N GLY A 394 -7.24 -17.02 0.23
CA GLY A 394 -6.79 -18.30 -0.29
C GLY A 394 -7.05 -18.50 -1.79
N GLU A 395 -7.63 -17.53 -2.49
CA GLU A 395 -7.77 -17.61 -3.95
C GLU A 395 -6.40 -17.64 -4.63
N VAL A 396 -6.27 -18.48 -5.65
CA VAL A 396 -5.01 -18.66 -6.39
C VAL A 396 -4.77 -17.45 -7.30
N LEU A 397 -3.65 -16.77 -7.09
CA LEU A 397 -3.14 -15.72 -7.98
C LEU A 397 -2.41 -16.33 -9.18
N ALA A 398 -1.50 -17.25 -8.89
CA ALA A 398 -0.58 -17.80 -9.88
C ALA A 398 -0.15 -19.20 -9.43
N GLU A 399 -0.09 -20.12 -10.39
CA GLU A 399 0.38 -21.49 -10.18
C GLU A 399 1.29 -21.90 -11.34
N ALA A 400 2.42 -22.51 -10.98
CA ALA A 400 3.39 -22.99 -11.96
C ALA A 400 4.13 -24.23 -11.48
N THR A 401 4.83 -24.88 -12.39
CA THR A 401 5.84 -25.89 -12.09
C THR A 401 7.21 -25.34 -12.47
N TYR A 402 8.20 -25.52 -11.60
CA TYR A 402 9.60 -25.23 -11.86
C TYR A 402 10.35 -26.51 -12.19
N LYS A 403 11.35 -26.40 -13.08
CA LYS A 403 12.30 -27.46 -13.42
C LYS A 403 13.69 -26.86 -13.59
N ASP A 404 14.70 -27.49 -12.99
CA ASP A 404 16.10 -27.04 -13.06
C ASP A 404 16.25 -25.56 -12.66
N GLY A 405 15.47 -25.11 -11.68
CA GLY A 405 15.50 -23.74 -11.16
C GLY A 405 14.68 -22.72 -11.95
N LYS A 406 14.03 -23.11 -13.06
CA LYS A 406 13.32 -22.20 -13.98
C LYS A 406 11.82 -22.50 -14.05
N PRO A 407 10.96 -21.50 -14.28
CA PRO A 407 9.55 -21.74 -14.60
C PRO A 407 9.42 -22.63 -15.84
N PHE A 408 8.57 -23.66 -15.76
CA PHE A 408 8.40 -24.66 -16.82
C PHE A 408 6.99 -24.63 -17.41
N GLU A 409 5.96 -24.66 -16.58
CA GLU A 409 4.55 -24.69 -17.03
C GLU A 409 3.71 -23.84 -16.07
N GLY A 410 2.76 -23.06 -16.59
CA GLY A 410 1.82 -22.26 -15.80
C GLY A 410 2.21 -20.79 -15.69
N ILE A 411 1.69 -20.10 -14.66
CA ILE A 411 1.85 -18.67 -14.45
C ILE A 411 2.64 -18.44 -13.16
N VAL A 412 3.69 -17.63 -13.24
CA VAL A 412 4.43 -17.13 -12.08
C VAL A 412 4.14 -15.66 -11.89
N LEU A 413 4.12 -15.22 -10.62
CA LEU A 413 3.97 -13.81 -10.27
C LEU A 413 5.34 -13.27 -9.87
N PHE A 414 5.83 -12.26 -10.60
CA PHE A 414 7.16 -11.67 -10.41
C PHE A 414 7.08 -10.15 -10.57
N ASN A 415 7.53 -9.39 -9.57
CA ASN A 415 7.36 -7.93 -9.50
C ASN A 415 5.93 -7.45 -9.79
N ASP A 416 4.95 -8.17 -9.24
CA ASP A 416 3.51 -7.97 -9.45
C ASP A 416 3.04 -8.12 -10.91
N GLU A 417 3.89 -8.70 -11.79
CA GLU A 417 3.55 -9.06 -13.17
C GLU A 417 3.32 -10.57 -13.32
N TYR A 418 2.27 -10.92 -14.07
CA TYR A 418 1.98 -12.30 -14.42
C TYR A 418 2.83 -12.72 -15.64
N ARG A 419 3.61 -13.79 -15.49
CA ARG A 419 4.42 -14.36 -16.57
C ARG A 419 4.00 -15.80 -16.82
N ALA A 420 3.49 -16.08 -18.02
CA ALA A 420 3.04 -17.41 -18.41
C ALA A 420 4.16 -18.20 -19.10
N TYR A 421 4.25 -19.50 -18.84
CA TYR A 421 5.25 -20.42 -19.37
C TYR A 421 4.59 -21.71 -19.86
N LYS A 422 5.14 -22.26 -20.95
CA LYS A 422 4.78 -23.57 -21.48
C LYS A 422 6.02 -24.29 -21.95
N ASN A 423 6.25 -25.50 -21.45
CA ASN A 423 7.47 -26.29 -21.73
C ASN A 423 8.79 -25.53 -21.53
N GLY A 424 8.88 -24.67 -20.51
CA GLY A 424 10.08 -23.87 -20.19
C GLY A 424 10.24 -22.61 -21.03
N VAL A 425 9.32 -22.34 -21.96
CA VAL A 425 9.34 -21.15 -22.82
C VAL A 425 8.30 -20.16 -22.34
N ARG A 426 8.70 -18.91 -22.16
CA ARG A 426 7.79 -17.83 -21.81
C ARG A 426 6.82 -17.54 -22.96
N ILE A 427 5.53 -17.52 -22.64
CA ILE A 427 4.46 -17.08 -23.54
C ILE A 427 4.39 -15.55 -23.48
N ARG A 428 4.43 -14.92 -24.65
CA ARG A 428 4.29 -13.47 -24.81
C ARG A 428 3.05 -13.20 -25.66
N GLU A 429 2.05 -12.53 -25.09
CA GLU A 429 0.79 -12.22 -25.78
C GLU A 429 0.91 -10.91 -26.58
N ASN A 430 0.07 -10.72 -27.61
CA ASN A 430 -0.09 -9.48 -28.39
C ASN A 430 1.04 -9.00 -29.30
N VAL A 431 1.85 -9.91 -29.86
CA VAL A 431 2.85 -9.51 -30.84
C VAL A 431 2.37 -9.79 -32.26
N VAL A 432 2.01 -8.72 -32.98
CA VAL A 432 2.05 -8.78 -34.46
C VAL A 432 3.52 -8.80 -34.84
N VAL A 433 4.11 -9.99 -34.84
CA VAL A 433 5.49 -10.18 -35.29
C VAL A 433 5.47 -9.95 -36.80
N ASP A 434 6.01 -8.83 -37.26
CA ASP A 434 6.20 -8.58 -38.69
C ASP A 434 7.19 -9.59 -39.26
N SER A 435 6.69 -10.71 -39.79
CA SER A 435 7.50 -11.84 -40.24
C SER A 435 8.50 -11.43 -41.32
N GLU A 436 8.15 -10.47 -42.18
CA GLU A 436 9.04 -9.93 -43.20
C GLU A 436 10.22 -9.18 -42.57
N GLU A 437 9.96 -8.35 -41.56
CA GLU A 437 11.02 -7.63 -40.85
C GLU A 437 11.86 -8.58 -40.00
N GLN A 438 11.27 -9.64 -39.43
CA GLN A 438 12.03 -10.70 -38.75
C GLN A 438 12.99 -11.42 -39.69
N GLU A 439 12.51 -11.85 -40.86
CA GLU A 439 13.34 -12.49 -41.89
C GLU A 439 14.47 -11.56 -42.33
N ARG A 440 14.18 -10.26 -42.50
CA ARG A 440 15.20 -9.26 -42.84
C ARG A 440 16.26 -9.11 -41.76
N LEU A 441 15.86 -9.01 -40.49
CA LEU A 441 16.80 -8.91 -39.36
C LEU A 441 17.64 -10.19 -39.20
N GLN A 442 17.04 -11.36 -39.40
CA GLN A 442 17.77 -12.64 -39.42
C GLN A 442 18.76 -12.70 -40.58
N ALA A 443 18.36 -12.26 -41.78
CA ALA A 443 19.24 -12.20 -42.94
C ALA A 443 20.42 -11.25 -42.72
N PHE A 444 20.20 -10.11 -42.05
CA PHE A 444 21.26 -9.17 -41.68
C PHE A 444 22.29 -9.77 -40.73
N SER A 445 21.86 -10.55 -39.74
CA SER A 445 22.75 -11.22 -38.78
C SER A 445 23.43 -12.49 -39.34
N LYS A 446 23.10 -12.91 -40.57
CA LYS A 446 23.68 -14.12 -41.16
C LYS A 446 25.20 -14.04 -41.25
N GLY A 447 25.89 -15.00 -40.65
CA GLY A 447 27.36 -15.05 -40.64
C GLY A 447 28.02 -14.07 -39.65
N SER A 448 27.24 -13.49 -38.74
CA SER A 448 27.72 -12.68 -37.62
C SER A 448 28.28 -13.56 -36.50
N ASP A 449 29.39 -13.12 -35.90
CA ASP A 449 29.86 -13.60 -34.62
C ASP A 449 28.84 -13.27 -33.50
N THR A 450 28.88 -14.00 -32.39
CA THR A 450 27.98 -13.82 -31.24
C THR A 450 28.64 -13.01 -30.14
N VAL A 451 27.89 -12.11 -29.50
CA VAL A 451 28.29 -11.42 -28.28
C VAL A 451 27.10 -11.35 -27.33
N GLU A 452 27.35 -11.61 -26.06
CA GLU A 452 26.36 -11.49 -25.00
C GLU A 452 26.93 -10.63 -23.87
N GLY A 453 26.18 -9.61 -23.46
CA GLY A 453 26.58 -8.73 -22.37
C GLY A 453 25.83 -7.41 -22.35
N GLY A 454 25.79 -6.79 -21.16
CA GLY A 454 25.35 -5.42 -20.96
C GLY A 454 26.53 -4.45 -20.90
N TYR A 455 26.36 -3.24 -21.44
CA TYR A 455 27.41 -2.23 -21.50
C TYR A 455 26.83 -0.88 -21.06
N ASN A 456 27.40 -0.29 -20.00
CA ASN A 456 26.99 1.03 -19.54
C ASN A 456 27.65 2.11 -20.42
N MET A 457 26.82 2.83 -21.18
CA MET A 457 27.25 3.90 -22.07
C MET A 457 27.13 5.28 -21.44
N GLY A 458 26.50 5.38 -20.26
CA GLY A 458 26.16 6.63 -19.58
C GLY A 458 27.34 7.44 -19.02
N GLY A 459 27.02 8.67 -18.64
CA GLY A 459 27.90 9.68 -18.03
C GLY A 459 27.15 10.52 -16.99
N PHE A 460 27.75 11.62 -16.52
CA PHE A 460 27.25 12.42 -15.37
C PHE A 460 25.77 12.84 -15.47
N GLU A 461 25.26 13.14 -16.67
CA GLU A 461 23.88 13.62 -16.89
C GLU A 461 23.05 12.74 -17.85
N MET A 462 23.61 11.62 -18.32
CA MET A 462 22.95 10.76 -19.32
C MET A 462 23.04 9.30 -18.86
N ALA A 463 21.90 8.69 -18.54
CA ALA A 463 21.84 7.27 -18.28
C ALA A 463 21.66 6.54 -19.61
N SER A 464 22.62 5.72 -20.02
CA SER A 464 22.47 4.91 -21.23
C SER A 464 23.10 3.53 -21.10
N SER A 465 22.46 2.56 -21.73
CA SER A 465 22.93 1.18 -21.75
C SER A 465 22.61 0.50 -23.07
N ILE A 466 23.51 -0.38 -23.51
CA ILE A 466 23.24 -1.31 -24.60
C ILE A 466 23.42 -2.74 -24.10
N VAL A 467 22.50 -3.62 -24.50
CA VAL A 467 22.51 -5.04 -24.19
C VAL A 467 22.56 -5.80 -25.50
N PHE A 468 23.47 -6.76 -25.61
CA PHE A 468 23.53 -7.72 -26.69
C PHE A 468 23.16 -9.12 -26.18
N LEU A 469 22.32 -9.81 -26.95
CA LEU A 469 21.95 -11.19 -26.72
C LEU A 469 22.67 -12.09 -27.72
N ASP A 470 22.99 -13.32 -27.30
CA ASP A 470 23.59 -14.35 -28.15
C ASP A 470 22.75 -14.72 -29.40
N THR A 471 21.46 -14.38 -29.39
CA THR A 471 20.51 -14.50 -30.51
C THR A 471 20.66 -13.42 -31.60
N HIS A 472 21.79 -12.72 -31.66
CA HIS A 472 22.06 -11.60 -32.58
C HIS A 472 21.13 -10.38 -32.42
N ARG A 473 20.53 -10.21 -31.24
CA ARG A 473 19.64 -9.09 -30.91
C ARG A 473 20.34 -8.08 -30.03
N PHE A 474 19.91 -6.82 -30.14
CA PHE A 474 20.32 -5.79 -29.19
C PHE A 474 19.12 -4.99 -28.69
N PHE A 475 19.30 -4.44 -27.50
CA PHE A 475 18.42 -3.45 -26.89
C PHE A 475 19.26 -2.28 -26.41
N PHE A 476 18.80 -1.06 -26.66
CA PHE A 476 19.46 0.16 -26.23
C PHE A 476 18.44 1.06 -25.52
N SER A 477 18.86 1.63 -24.39
CA SER A 477 18.13 2.65 -23.67
C SER A 477 19.01 3.86 -23.40
N LEU A 478 18.42 5.04 -23.51
CA LEU A 478 19.00 6.33 -23.15
C LEU A 478 17.92 7.18 -22.50
N SER A 479 18.22 7.74 -21.33
CA SER A 479 17.36 8.69 -20.63
C SER A 479 18.14 9.99 -20.39
N VAL A 480 17.59 11.10 -20.89
CA VAL A 480 18.16 12.46 -20.77
C VAL A 480 17.04 13.46 -20.56
N GLY A 481 17.01 14.09 -19.38
CA GLY A 481 15.94 15.04 -19.02
C GLY A 481 14.58 14.35 -19.03
N SER A 482 13.65 14.85 -19.86
CA SER A 482 12.31 14.27 -20.08
C SER A 482 12.23 13.32 -21.27
N MET A 483 13.35 13.06 -21.97
CA MET A 483 13.38 12.22 -23.17
C MET A 483 13.92 10.83 -22.83
N ASP A 484 13.09 9.82 -23.05
CA ASP A 484 13.49 8.40 -23.05
C ASP A 484 13.57 7.89 -24.48
N LEU A 485 14.78 7.54 -24.92
CA LEU A 485 15.07 6.89 -26.18
C LEU A 485 15.29 5.40 -25.92
N VAL A 486 14.40 4.57 -26.45
CA VAL A 486 14.53 3.12 -26.37
C VAL A 486 14.40 2.53 -27.77
N MET A 487 15.33 1.65 -28.12
CA MET A 487 15.33 0.98 -29.41
C MET A 487 15.89 -0.43 -29.32
N TYR A 488 15.53 -1.24 -30.31
CA TYR A 488 16.04 -2.60 -30.41
C TYR A 488 16.17 -3.03 -31.85
N GLY A 489 16.93 -4.08 -32.10
CA GLY A 489 17.13 -4.59 -33.44
C GLY A 489 18.02 -5.82 -33.49
N ALA A 490 18.66 -6.00 -34.64
CA ALA A 490 19.64 -7.03 -34.86
C ALA A 490 21.03 -6.43 -35.03
N TYR A 491 22.07 -7.19 -34.69
CA TYR A 491 23.45 -6.78 -34.91
C TYR A 491 24.16 -7.75 -35.85
N HIS A 492 25.22 -7.25 -36.50
CA HIS A 492 26.18 -8.04 -37.25
C HIS A 492 27.58 -7.67 -36.77
N LEU A 493 28.24 -8.62 -36.10
CA LEU A 493 29.60 -8.53 -35.59
C LEU A 493 30.52 -9.38 -36.47
N LYS A 494 31.60 -8.77 -36.98
CA LYS A 494 32.61 -9.52 -37.72
C LYS A 494 33.96 -8.84 -37.59
N ASN A 495 35.00 -9.61 -37.24
CA ASN A 495 36.37 -9.12 -37.06
C ASN A 495 36.45 -7.90 -36.12
N GLY A 496 35.62 -7.88 -35.07
CA GLY A 496 35.54 -6.77 -34.12
C GLY A 496 34.80 -5.52 -34.63
N SER A 497 34.31 -5.48 -35.86
CA SER A 497 33.42 -4.41 -36.34
C SER A 497 31.96 -4.79 -36.12
N LEU A 498 31.20 -3.90 -35.48
CA LEU A 498 29.79 -4.11 -35.16
C LEU A 498 28.91 -3.13 -35.94
N LYS A 499 27.91 -3.69 -36.63
CA LYS A 499 26.85 -2.93 -37.29
C LYS A 499 25.51 -3.26 -36.67
N LEU A 500 24.64 -2.26 -36.58
CA LEU A 500 23.29 -2.41 -36.05
C LEU A 500 22.27 -2.27 -37.18
N GLN A 501 21.13 -2.94 -37.02
CA GLN A 501 19.96 -2.75 -37.86
C GLN A 501 18.71 -2.67 -37.00
N VAL A 502 18.01 -1.55 -37.09
CA VAL A 502 16.77 -1.27 -36.37
C VAL A 502 15.57 -1.52 -37.29
N PRO A 503 14.47 -2.10 -36.77
CA PRO A 503 13.21 -2.22 -37.49
C PRO A 503 12.78 -0.91 -38.17
N LYS A 504 12.28 -1.01 -39.41
CA LYS A 504 11.76 0.15 -40.16
C LYS A 504 10.73 0.95 -39.38
N GLU A 505 9.87 0.25 -38.65
CA GLU A 505 8.78 0.85 -37.88
C GLU A 505 9.29 1.83 -36.79
N GLN A 506 10.35 1.48 -36.06
CA GLN A 506 10.96 2.36 -35.05
C GLN A 506 11.57 3.64 -35.66
N LYS A 507 11.84 3.62 -36.96
CA LYS A 507 12.34 4.77 -37.73
C LYS A 507 11.21 5.57 -38.38
N GLN A 508 9.95 5.17 -38.30
CA GLN A 508 8.87 5.96 -38.88
C GLN A 508 8.58 7.19 -38.01
N ALA A 509 8.29 8.33 -38.65
CA ALA A 509 8.02 9.59 -37.96
C ALA A 509 6.69 9.58 -37.21
N PHE A 510 5.76 8.68 -37.54
CA PHE A 510 4.48 8.55 -36.86
C PHE A 510 4.14 7.08 -36.62
N ALA A 511 3.49 6.81 -35.49
CA ALA A 511 2.83 5.55 -35.20
C ALA A 511 1.30 5.74 -35.22
N VAL A 512 0.57 4.71 -35.64
CA VAL A 512 -0.90 4.70 -35.64
C VAL A 512 -1.40 3.49 -34.86
N TYR A 513 -2.36 3.72 -33.97
CA TYR A 513 -3.10 2.68 -33.27
C TYR A 513 -4.59 2.83 -33.58
N GLY A 514 -5.31 1.72 -33.60
CA GLY A 514 -6.74 1.71 -33.84
C GLY A 514 -7.46 0.74 -32.93
N ARG A 515 -8.70 1.08 -32.62
CA ARG A 515 -9.67 0.17 -32.03
C ARG A 515 -11.04 0.33 -32.67
N LYS A 516 -11.89 -0.65 -32.38
CA LYS A 516 -13.31 -0.56 -32.65
C LYS A 516 -13.98 0.07 -31.43
N ASP A 517 -14.70 1.16 -31.64
CA ASP A 517 -15.56 1.78 -30.65
C ASP A 517 -17.00 1.77 -31.19
N ASP A 518 -17.86 0.95 -30.59
CA ASP A 518 -19.24 0.81 -31.05
C ASP A 518 -20.11 2.05 -30.78
N THR A 519 -19.61 3.02 -30.01
CA THR A 519 -20.29 4.32 -29.78
C THR A 519 -20.11 5.29 -30.95
N LEU A 520 -19.06 5.11 -31.76
CA LEU A 520 -18.73 5.94 -32.92
C LEU A 520 -19.36 5.35 -34.19
N LYS A 521 -20.61 5.72 -34.49
CA LYS A 521 -21.40 5.14 -35.60
C LYS A 521 -20.79 5.45 -36.99
N ASP A 522 -21.18 6.57 -37.60
CA ASP A 522 -20.73 7.01 -38.94
C ASP A 522 -19.59 8.04 -38.85
N THR A 523 -18.93 8.09 -37.69
CA THR A 523 -17.93 9.09 -37.35
C THR A 523 -16.63 8.39 -36.98
N ILE A 524 -15.52 8.91 -37.45
CA ILE A 524 -14.19 8.47 -37.04
C ILE A 524 -13.65 9.47 -36.01
N ARG A 525 -13.12 8.96 -34.90
CA ARG A 525 -12.37 9.76 -33.92
C ARG A 525 -10.87 9.61 -34.16
N ILE A 526 -10.15 10.71 -34.04
CA ILE A 526 -8.70 10.77 -34.17
C ILE A 526 -8.15 11.52 -32.97
N GLN A 527 -7.31 10.85 -32.20
CA GLN A 527 -6.54 11.42 -31.11
C GLN A 527 -5.10 11.63 -31.58
N TYR A 528 -4.66 12.87 -31.67
CA TYR A 528 -3.30 13.21 -32.05
C TYR A 528 -2.47 13.56 -30.81
N TYR A 529 -1.45 12.76 -30.53
CA TYR A 529 -0.50 13.04 -29.45
C TYR A 529 0.64 13.91 -29.96
N ASN A 530 0.63 15.17 -29.53
CA ASN A 530 1.63 16.15 -29.94
C ASN A 530 2.81 16.17 -28.97
N TYR A 531 3.84 15.38 -29.27
CA TYR A 531 5.12 15.44 -28.60
C TYR A 531 6.04 16.48 -29.26
N ASP A 532 5.66 17.75 -29.24
CA ASP A 532 6.44 18.85 -29.83
C ASP A 532 6.84 18.63 -31.31
N SER A 533 5.92 18.07 -32.11
CA SER A 533 6.20 17.88 -33.54
C SER A 533 6.38 19.22 -34.24
N PRO A 534 7.41 19.41 -35.10
CA PRO A 534 7.59 20.64 -35.87
C PRO A 534 6.44 20.91 -36.84
N SER A 535 5.66 19.87 -37.21
CA SER A 535 4.41 20.03 -37.97
C SER A 535 3.49 18.81 -37.83
N LYS A 536 2.16 19.02 -37.79
CA LYS A 536 1.18 17.93 -37.83
C LYS A 536 1.13 17.27 -39.22
N PRO A 537 0.91 15.94 -39.31
CA PRO A 537 0.78 15.27 -40.59
C PRO A 537 -0.53 15.70 -41.30
N LEU A 538 -0.52 15.71 -42.63
CA LEU A 538 -1.79 15.71 -43.38
C LEU A 538 -2.39 14.32 -43.33
N LEU A 539 -3.69 14.23 -43.05
CA LEU A 539 -4.40 12.98 -42.96
C LEU A 539 -5.16 12.73 -44.27
N GLN A 540 -5.04 11.55 -44.88
CA GLN A 540 -5.91 11.14 -45.97
C GLN A 540 -6.86 10.04 -45.52
N LEU A 541 -8.17 10.31 -45.51
CA LEU A 541 -9.21 9.32 -45.28
C LEU A 541 -10.05 9.16 -46.55
N ASN A 542 -10.22 7.92 -47.01
CA ASN A 542 -11.00 7.58 -48.22
C ASN A 542 -10.72 8.52 -49.41
N LYS A 543 -9.43 8.75 -49.71
CA LYS A 543 -8.91 9.65 -50.77
C LYS A 543 -9.08 11.15 -50.56
N GLN A 544 -9.73 11.60 -49.48
CA GLN A 544 -9.85 13.02 -49.13
C GLN A 544 -8.77 13.41 -48.12
N TRP A 545 -8.11 14.55 -48.35
CA TRP A 545 -7.09 15.09 -47.46
C TRP A 545 -7.69 16.03 -46.43
N TYR A 546 -7.22 15.89 -45.20
CA TYR A 546 -7.59 16.67 -44.04
C TYR A 546 -6.32 17.24 -43.38
N ALA A 547 -6.38 18.50 -42.95
CA ALA A 547 -5.40 19.09 -42.07
C ALA A 547 -5.95 19.07 -40.66
N LEU A 548 -5.16 18.61 -39.70
CA LEU A 548 -5.44 18.78 -38.28
C LEU A 548 -5.13 20.25 -37.95
N ASP A 549 -6.04 20.93 -37.22
CA ASP A 549 -5.93 22.36 -36.97
C ASP A 549 -4.53 22.75 -36.44
N ASP A 550 -3.90 23.74 -37.06
CA ASP A 550 -2.62 24.34 -36.66
C ASP A 550 -2.94 25.81 -36.30
N ASP A 551 -3.64 26.08 -35.19
CA ASP A 551 -3.79 27.46 -34.68
C ASP A 551 -2.46 27.89 -34.03
N PRO A 552 -1.70 28.84 -34.62
CA PRO A 552 -0.43 29.25 -34.09
C PRO A 552 -0.54 30.08 -32.79
N GLN A 553 -1.74 30.55 -32.43
CA GLN A 553 -1.92 31.48 -31.30
C GLN A 553 -2.04 30.83 -29.91
N GLN A 554 -2.16 29.50 -29.81
CA GLN A 554 -2.33 28.81 -28.52
C GLN A 554 -1.10 27.99 -28.04
N ALA A 555 0.05 28.09 -28.73
CA ALA A 555 1.20 27.23 -28.46
C ALA A 555 2.03 27.56 -27.19
N MET A 556 1.57 28.47 -26.32
CA MET A 556 2.40 28.95 -25.18
C MET A 556 1.93 28.55 -23.78
N GLU A 557 0.81 27.84 -23.61
CA GLU A 557 0.33 27.49 -22.27
C GLU A 557 -0.03 26.01 -22.17
N ASN A 558 0.81 25.28 -21.43
CA ASN A 558 0.65 23.90 -20.90
C ASN A 558 1.46 22.80 -21.61
N TYR A 559 2.71 22.63 -21.15
CA TYR A 559 3.56 21.44 -21.32
C TYR A 559 3.03 20.22 -20.52
N SER A 560 1.75 19.87 -20.69
CA SER A 560 1.23 18.59 -20.23
C SER A 560 0.98 17.70 -21.44
N HIS A 561 1.18 16.39 -21.27
CA HIS A 561 1.02 15.30 -22.24
C HIS A 561 -0.40 15.21 -22.83
N SER A 562 -0.86 16.25 -23.50
CA SER A 562 -2.23 16.40 -24.00
C SER A 562 -2.33 15.86 -25.42
N TYR A 563 -3.39 15.08 -25.66
CA TYR A 563 -3.79 14.68 -27.00
C TYR A 563 -4.89 15.63 -27.48
N GLU A 564 -4.93 15.88 -28.77
CA GLU A 564 -6.00 16.63 -29.41
C GLU A 564 -6.97 15.66 -30.06
N THR A 565 -8.27 15.87 -29.85
CA THR A 565 -9.31 15.00 -30.42
C THR A 565 -9.98 15.68 -31.60
N PHE A 566 -10.13 14.94 -32.70
CA PHE A 566 -10.80 15.35 -33.91
C PHE A 566 -11.88 14.33 -34.29
N GLN A 567 -12.93 14.77 -34.96
CA GLN A 567 -13.92 13.88 -35.58
C GLN A 567 -14.11 14.20 -37.05
N VAL A 568 -14.45 13.16 -37.80
CA VAL A 568 -14.77 13.27 -39.22
C VAL A 568 -15.90 12.32 -39.58
N ASP A 569 -16.90 12.84 -40.28
CA ASP A 569 -18.07 12.07 -40.72
C ASP A 569 -17.71 11.23 -41.95
N VAL A 570 -17.17 10.05 -41.66
CA VAL A 570 -16.82 9.03 -42.65
C VAL A 570 -17.41 7.72 -42.16
N LYS A 571 -18.46 7.22 -42.82
CA LYS A 571 -19.18 5.98 -42.47
C LYS A 571 -18.24 4.87 -41.98
N LYS A 572 -17.16 4.57 -42.74
CA LYS A 572 -16.03 3.69 -42.36
C LYS A 572 -14.75 4.04 -43.14
N PRO A 573 -13.55 3.95 -42.53
CA PRO A 573 -12.29 4.12 -43.25
C PRO A 573 -11.92 2.87 -44.05
N THR A 574 -11.78 3.03 -45.36
CA THR A 574 -11.20 2.02 -46.27
C THR A 574 -9.72 2.29 -46.56
N SER A 575 -9.26 3.53 -46.35
CA SER A 575 -7.85 3.92 -46.51
C SER A 575 -7.52 5.06 -45.55
N LEU A 576 -6.36 4.97 -44.91
CA LEU A 576 -5.78 5.99 -44.04
C LEU A 576 -4.33 6.21 -44.47
N LYS A 577 -3.96 7.45 -44.77
CA LYS A 577 -2.57 7.83 -45.03
C LYS A 577 -2.16 9.04 -44.20
N LEU A 578 -0.89 9.08 -43.81
CA LEU A 578 -0.26 10.24 -43.19
C LEU A 578 0.72 10.84 -44.20
N GLY A 579 0.45 12.05 -44.64
CA GLY A 579 1.34 12.85 -45.46
C GLY A 579 2.27 13.68 -44.59
N ILE A 580 3.57 13.45 -44.73
CA ILE A 580 4.59 14.19 -43.99
C ILE A 580 4.97 15.43 -44.80
N LYS A 581 4.75 16.61 -44.22
CA LYS A 581 5.08 17.91 -44.82
C LYS A 581 6.60 18.11 -44.87
N THR A 582 7.08 18.95 -45.79
CA THR A 582 8.48 19.41 -45.81
C THR A 582 8.79 20.32 -44.62
N LYS A 583 10.07 20.41 -44.20
CA LYS A 583 10.51 21.17 -43.01
C LYS A 583 10.19 22.67 -43.03
N ASP A 584 9.89 23.24 -44.20
CA ASP A 584 9.47 24.64 -44.36
C ASP A 584 8.02 24.90 -43.91
N GLY A 585 7.24 23.84 -43.58
CA GLY A 585 5.95 23.87 -42.88
C GLY A 585 4.78 24.48 -43.66
N GLN A 586 5.06 25.43 -44.55
CA GLN A 586 4.10 26.21 -45.33
C GLN A 586 3.83 25.63 -46.72
N SER A 587 4.63 24.66 -47.16
CA SER A 587 4.52 24.10 -48.50
C SER A 587 3.41 23.03 -48.56
N LYS A 588 2.59 23.06 -49.62
CA LYS A 588 1.63 21.99 -49.95
C LYS A 588 2.33 20.73 -50.50
N ILE A 589 3.62 20.54 -50.21
CA ILE A 589 4.42 19.43 -50.74
C ILE A 589 4.61 18.42 -49.62
N LEU A 590 4.19 17.19 -49.90
CA LEU A 590 4.52 16.04 -49.07
C LEU A 590 5.88 15.51 -49.53
N HIS A 591 6.73 15.16 -48.57
CA HIS A 591 8.00 14.47 -48.83
C HIS A 591 7.83 12.93 -48.76
N SER A 592 6.93 12.47 -47.89
CA SER A 592 6.59 11.05 -47.78
C SER A 592 5.14 10.83 -47.41
N ILE A 593 4.66 9.62 -47.68
CA ILE A 593 3.31 9.16 -47.36
C ILE A 593 3.42 7.82 -46.64
N LEU A 594 2.92 7.76 -45.41
CA LEU A 594 2.74 6.52 -44.66
C LEU A 594 1.32 5.99 -44.90
N GLU A 595 1.17 4.78 -45.43
CA GLU A 595 -0.11 4.16 -45.76
C GLU A 595 -0.44 3.01 -44.80
N ALA A 596 -1.59 3.08 -44.13
CA ALA A 596 -2.02 2.06 -43.19
C ALA A 596 -2.53 0.79 -43.91
N GLU A 597 -2.06 -0.39 -43.48
CA GLU A 597 -2.33 -1.64 -44.19
C GLU A 597 -3.72 -2.25 -43.94
N THR A 598 -4.33 -2.06 -42.76
CA THR A 598 -5.61 -2.69 -42.40
C THR A 598 -6.43 -1.79 -41.47
N LEU A 599 -7.66 -1.47 -41.87
CA LEU A 599 -8.52 -0.49 -41.18
C LEU A 599 -9.97 -0.92 -40.99
N GLN A 600 -10.39 -2.03 -41.61
CA GLN A 600 -11.81 -2.37 -41.81
C GLN A 600 -12.62 -2.53 -40.50
N ALA A 601 -11.94 -2.73 -39.37
CA ALA A 601 -12.55 -2.91 -38.06
C ALA A 601 -12.42 -1.68 -37.13
N TYR A 602 -11.76 -0.60 -37.56
CA TYR A 602 -11.40 0.51 -36.67
C TYR A 602 -12.10 1.83 -37.07
N ASN A 603 -12.52 2.58 -36.06
CA ASN A 603 -13.14 3.91 -36.18
C ASN A 603 -12.66 4.89 -35.09
N ASP A 604 -11.80 4.43 -34.19
CA ASP A 604 -11.12 5.26 -33.19
C ASP A 604 -9.62 5.07 -33.32
N PHE A 605 -8.91 6.13 -33.69
CA PHE A 605 -7.48 6.10 -34.00
C PHE A 605 -6.67 7.00 -33.07
N ILE A 606 -5.51 6.50 -32.66
CA ILE A 606 -4.45 7.30 -32.05
C ILE A 606 -3.35 7.49 -33.10
N ILE A 607 -2.91 8.72 -33.29
CA ILE A 607 -1.76 9.07 -34.13
C ILE A 607 -0.75 9.76 -33.22
N ALA A 608 0.45 9.19 -33.10
CA ALA A 608 1.51 9.73 -32.25
C ALA A 608 2.75 10.07 -33.09
N TYR A 609 3.31 11.25 -32.86
CA TYR A 609 4.61 11.62 -33.43
C TYR A 609 5.74 10.85 -32.72
N ASN A 610 6.61 10.22 -33.49
CA ASN A 610 7.80 9.53 -32.99
C ASN A 610 8.97 10.52 -32.94
N VAL A 611 9.08 11.22 -31.81
CA VAL A 611 10.15 12.20 -31.54
C VAL A 611 11.54 11.62 -31.68
N THR A 612 11.70 10.33 -31.40
CA THR A 612 12.99 9.63 -31.42
C THR A 612 13.40 9.11 -32.79
N SER A 613 12.55 9.21 -33.82
CA SER A 613 12.79 8.55 -35.10
C SER A 613 14.08 9.01 -35.81
N ASP A 614 14.45 10.30 -35.66
CA ASP A 614 15.69 10.86 -36.22
C ASP A 614 16.93 10.38 -35.45
N GLU A 615 16.85 10.35 -34.11
CA GLU A 615 17.92 9.85 -33.25
C GLU A 615 18.18 8.36 -33.49
N ILE A 616 17.12 7.57 -33.67
CA ILE A 616 17.22 6.15 -34.04
C ILE A 616 17.92 5.98 -35.38
N ARG A 617 17.58 6.79 -36.40
CA ARG A 617 18.26 6.77 -37.71
C ARG A 617 19.75 7.08 -37.57
N LYS A 618 20.11 8.08 -36.77
CA LYS A 618 21.52 8.44 -36.53
C LYS A 618 22.25 7.32 -35.79
N PHE A 619 21.63 6.76 -34.75
CA PHE A 619 22.21 5.70 -33.92
C PHE A 619 22.45 4.40 -34.70
N GLU A 620 21.52 3.98 -35.56
CA GLU A 620 21.70 2.80 -36.42
C GLU A 620 22.96 2.89 -37.30
N ASN A 621 23.34 4.11 -37.72
CA ASN A 621 24.51 4.37 -38.56
C ASN A 621 25.79 4.66 -37.77
N ALA A 622 25.76 4.61 -36.44
CA ALA A 622 26.95 4.82 -35.63
C ALA A 622 27.92 3.63 -35.75
N GLU A 623 29.23 3.92 -35.66
CA GLU A 623 30.27 2.89 -35.74
C GLU A 623 30.62 2.36 -34.36
N PHE A 624 30.55 1.04 -34.23
CA PHE A 624 30.89 0.33 -33.00
C PHE A 624 31.98 -0.69 -33.29
N THR A 625 32.92 -0.84 -32.35
CA THR A 625 33.94 -1.90 -32.45
C THR A 625 34.10 -2.64 -31.14
N PHE A 626 34.65 -3.85 -31.20
CA PHE A 626 34.99 -4.66 -30.03
C PHE A 626 36.50 -4.85 -29.94
N LYS A 627 37.02 -4.75 -28.72
CA LYS A 627 38.38 -5.12 -28.36
C LYS A 627 38.31 -6.21 -27.29
N GLY A 628 38.47 -7.46 -27.71
CA GLY A 628 38.15 -8.60 -26.84
C GLY A 628 36.65 -8.64 -26.54
N GLU A 629 36.28 -8.68 -25.26
CA GLU A 629 34.87 -8.66 -24.83
C GLU A 629 34.29 -7.25 -24.61
N ASN A 630 35.12 -6.22 -24.69
CA ASN A 630 34.74 -4.85 -24.37
C ASN A 630 34.31 -4.08 -25.62
N LEU A 631 33.26 -3.29 -25.48
CA LEU A 631 32.71 -2.46 -26.54
C LEU A 631 33.49 -1.13 -26.58
N ILE A 632 33.90 -0.69 -27.77
CA ILE A 632 34.53 0.60 -28.01
C ILE A 632 33.52 1.51 -28.69
N VAL A 633 33.25 2.66 -28.06
CA VAL A 633 32.37 3.72 -28.58
C VAL A 633 33.08 5.06 -28.40
N ASP A 634 33.18 5.86 -29.46
CA ASP A 634 33.87 7.16 -29.46
C ASP A 634 35.31 7.09 -28.88
N GLY A 635 36.03 6.01 -29.19
CA GLY A 635 37.39 5.76 -28.70
C GLY A 635 37.48 5.37 -27.21
N LYS A 636 36.35 5.23 -26.50
CA LYS A 636 36.29 4.83 -25.09
C LYS A 636 35.88 3.37 -24.96
N GLU A 637 36.59 2.67 -24.09
CA GLU A 637 36.31 1.26 -23.79
C GLU A 637 35.23 1.12 -22.72
N LYS A 638 34.21 0.31 -23.00
CA LYS A 638 33.07 -0.01 -22.14
C LYS A 638 33.14 -1.48 -21.77
N LYS A 639 33.27 -1.74 -20.46
CA LYS A 639 33.42 -3.10 -19.93
C LYS A 639 32.12 -3.89 -20.03
N LYS A 640 32.24 -5.17 -20.37
CA LYS A 640 31.13 -6.13 -20.37
C LYS A 640 30.61 -6.39 -18.96
N ARG A 641 29.29 -6.34 -18.81
CA ARG A 641 28.52 -6.86 -17.66
C ARG A 641 27.84 -8.16 -18.06
N LEU A 642 27.92 -9.18 -17.22
CA LEU A 642 27.17 -10.42 -17.42
C LEU A 642 25.67 -10.16 -17.24
N LEU A 643 24.86 -10.81 -18.09
CA LEU A 643 23.39 -10.74 -18.02
C LEU A 643 22.86 -11.88 -17.15
N SER A 644 21.95 -11.57 -16.22
CA SER A 644 21.19 -12.60 -15.52
C SER A 644 20.14 -13.23 -16.48
N PRO A 645 19.59 -14.42 -16.16
CA PRO A 645 18.45 -14.95 -16.90
C PRO A 645 17.26 -13.97 -16.96
N GLU A 646 17.03 -13.22 -15.89
CA GLU A 646 15.98 -12.19 -15.82
C GLU A 646 16.28 -11.02 -16.75
N ASP A 647 17.52 -10.51 -16.78
CA ASP A 647 17.94 -9.45 -17.71
C ASP A 647 17.60 -9.84 -19.17
N LYS A 648 17.83 -11.10 -19.54
CA LYS A 648 17.55 -11.61 -20.88
C LYS A 648 16.06 -11.64 -21.17
N GLU A 649 15.26 -12.15 -20.24
CA GLU A 649 13.81 -12.25 -20.39
C GLU A 649 13.16 -10.87 -20.51
N ASP A 650 13.56 -9.91 -19.67
CA ASP A 650 13.01 -8.55 -19.67
C ASP A 650 13.37 -7.81 -20.97
N VAL A 651 14.61 -7.98 -21.46
CA VAL A 651 15.03 -7.46 -22.77
C VAL A 651 14.23 -8.11 -23.89
N LEU A 652 14.07 -9.44 -23.86
CA LEU A 652 13.29 -10.16 -24.87
C LEU A 652 11.82 -9.74 -24.86
N ASP A 653 11.21 -9.49 -23.71
CA ASP A 653 9.84 -8.95 -23.64
C ASP A 653 9.75 -7.62 -24.33
N TYR A 654 10.67 -6.71 -24.05
CA TYR A 654 10.63 -5.40 -24.66
C TYR A 654 10.76 -5.50 -26.19
N ILE A 655 11.69 -6.32 -26.67
CA ILE A 655 11.94 -6.56 -28.10
C ILE A 655 10.72 -7.20 -28.77
N ILE A 656 10.16 -8.22 -28.14
CA ILE A 656 9.08 -9.04 -28.71
C ILE A 656 7.77 -8.27 -28.62
N GLU A 657 7.41 -7.71 -27.47
CA GLU A 657 6.14 -6.99 -27.28
C GLU A 657 6.07 -5.62 -27.97
N ASN A 658 7.17 -5.13 -28.56
CA ASN A 658 7.22 -3.88 -29.34
C ASN A 658 6.63 -2.69 -28.56
N ARG A 659 6.96 -2.58 -27.26
CA ARG A 659 6.47 -1.55 -26.33
C ARG A 659 7.03 -0.15 -26.67
N GLY A 660 6.69 0.40 -27.83
CA GLY A 660 6.87 1.82 -28.19
C GLY A 660 5.65 2.66 -27.79
N PHE A 661 5.91 3.92 -27.38
CA PHE A 661 5.03 4.95 -26.80
C PHE A 661 3.50 4.94 -27.11
N PRO A 662 2.63 5.43 -26.18
CA PRO A 662 2.82 5.76 -24.75
C PRO A 662 2.21 4.75 -23.75
N ALA A 663 2.63 4.86 -22.48
CA ALA A 663 2.02 4.23 -21.30
C ALA A 663 0.51 4.50 -21.11
N ALA A 664 -0.05 5.44 -21.89
CA ALA A 664 -1.46 5.80 -21.93
C ALA A 664 -2.34 4.88 -22.79
N ILE A 665 -1.79 3.87 -23.47
CA ILE A 665 -2.60 2.86 -24.18
C ILE A 665 -3.19 1.90 -23.13
N LYS A 666 -4.25 2.39 -22.46
CA LYS A 666 -5.07 1.73 -21.45
C LYS A 666 -5.29 0.25 -21.79
N ASN A 667 -4.86 -0.63 -20.87
CA ASN A 667 -5.31 -2.02 -20.73
C ASN A 667 -5.42 -2.83 -22.04
N ASN A 668 -4.46 -2.72 -22.97
CA ASN A 668 -4.50 -3.46 -24.26
C ASN A 668 -5.70 -3.14 -25.18
N THR A 669 -6.36 -1.97 -25.04
CA THR A 669 -7.59 -1.67 -25.80
C THR A 669 -7.36 -1.20 -27.24
N TYR A 670 -6.20 -0.63 -27.57
CA TYR A 670 -5.85 -0.24 -28.94
C TYR A 670 -4.80 -1.17 -29.55
N LYS A 671 -4.94 -1.46 -30.85
CA LYS A 671 -4.00 -2.28 -31.62
C LYS A 671 -3.16 -1.41 -32.54
N LYS A 672 -1.84 -1.64 -32.56
CA LYS A 672 -0.93 -0.95 -33.48
C LYS A 672 -1.26 -1.31 -34.94
N ILE A 673 -1.23 -0.31 -35.83
CA ILE A 673 -1.52 -0.47 -37.26
C ILE A 673 -0.22 -0.30 -38.04
N LYS A 674 0.16 -1.31 -38.82
CA LYS A 674 1.34 -1.28 -39.68
C LYS A 674 1.20 -0.20 -40.76
N LEU A 675 2.25 0.60 -40.93
CA LEU A 675 2.35 1.66 -41.93
C LEU A 675 3.39 1.30 -42.99
N LYS A 676 3.02 1.41 -44.28
CA LYS A 676 3.95 1.34 -45.40
C LYS A 676 4.42 2.73 -45.79
N ASP A 677 5.73 2.95 -45.74
CA ASP A 677 6.34 4.20 -46.20
C ASP A 677 6.48 4.21 -47.72
N LYS A 678 6.11 5.34 -48.33
CA LYS A 678 6.34 5.66 -49.73
C LYS A 678 6.90 7.08 -49.80
N THR A 679 8.17 7.19 -50.17
CA THR A 679 8.79 8.49 -50.52
C THR A 679 8.13 9.03 -51.77
N VAL A 680 7.55 10.21 -51.69
CA VAL A 680 6.86 10.85 -52.82
C VAL A 680 6.97 12.36 -52.67
N ASP A 681 7.54 13.05 -53.66
CA ASP A 681 7.44 14.51 -53.76
C ASP A 681 6.10 14.89 -54.42
N LYS A 682 5.05 15.00 -53.59
CA LYS A 682 3.68 15.23 -54.07
C LYS A 682 3.13 16.57 -53.63
N LYS A 683 2.77 17.42 -54.60
CA LYS A 683 2.00 18.65 -54.34
C LYS A 683 0.51 18.33 -54.14
N ILE A 684 -0.02 18.68 -52.97
CA ILE A 684 -1.45 18.58 -52.63
C ILE A 684 -2.15 19.86 -53.08
N LYS A 685 -3.24 19.76 -53.85
CA LYS A 685 -3.97 20.95 -54.34
C LYS A 685 -5.02 21.46 -53.35
N LYS A 686 -5.71 20.55 -52.66
CA LYS A 686 -6.85 20.83 -51.75
C LYS A 686 -6.83 19.90 -50.53
N TYR A 687 -7.23 20.41 -49.37
CA TYR A 687 -7.50 19.68 -48.13
C TYR A 687 -8.62 20.39 -47.34
N THR A 688 -9.25 19.69 -46.40
CA THR A 688 -10.27 20.21 -45.47
C THR A 688 -9.65 20.37 -44.07
N ASN A 689 -9.88 21.48 -43.39
CA ASN A 689 -9.43 21.64 -42.00
C ASN A 689 -10.39 20.91 -41.05
N LEU A 690 -9.85 20.10 -40.14
CA LEU A 690 -10.59 19.51 -39.02
C LEU A 690 -10.41 20.39 -37.80
N ILE A 691 -11.52 20.74 -37.17
CA ILE A 691 -11.55 21.54 -35.95
C ILE A 691 -11.36 20.60 -34.75
N LYS A 692 -10.53 21.01 -33.79
CA LYS A 692 -10.34 20.29 -32.52
C LYS A 692 -11.65 20.30 -31.72
N ILE A 693 -11.97 19.19 -31.09
CA ILE A 693 -13.09 19.08 -30.14
C ILE A 693 -12.54 19.31 -28.74
N GLU A 694 -13.14 20.24 -28.01
CA GLU A 694 -12.89 20.41 -26.57
C GLU A 694 -13.62 19.29 -25.81
N GLU A 695 -12.92 18.63 -24.88
CA GLU A 695 -13.50 17.58 -24.02
C GLU A 695 -14.48 18.15 -23.00
#